data_AF-A0A7S3DWL0-F1
#
_entry.id   AF-A0A7S3DWL0-F1
#
_cell.length_a   1.000
_cell.length_b   1.000
_cell.length_c   1.000
_cell.angle_alpha   90.00
_cell.angle_beta   90.00
_cell.angle_gamma   90.00
#
_symmetry.space_group_name_H-M   'P 1'
#
loop_
_entity.id
_entity.type
_entity.pdbx_description
1 polymer ?
#
loop_
_entity_poly.entity_id
_entity_poly.type
_entity_poly.pdbx_seq_one_letter_code
_entity_poly.pdbx_strand_id
1 'polypeptide(L)'
;NRRIFCSLFLPATYFLLGASATIRLQRMGVPHHAAAVIWCWIVAFDLSHGFTPISSYLSAHRITTTAAIEQRHTQHFVLSTPTSDSAILEDSEDDSIEADFENDIDEEDELEIVPPNGSFRETSIGEVSITSMNVLAPAYHALAQPEEEQEEFAKLDRQDRYLKAISMAKKTNADILCLQEVEGGEEELNERLQSRLATDEDDKRGYDGCVFSPLLPNRKQDIVGLCVAWRTDRHRLVSCETFRRGMVVQLAEQSTGATIAIANLHLPAKPSAIEGRLRSMASAIRRIQTCEAVGVKRKRSALDGLAVVVGDFNCGHNAPAVKLLKTGYSLYGTIKDRNYKAKISKKLAANMKHVFRFQDVYDGDIRYDIAPVTVSLHGRGPGSMDHILYSASGDSGRRKSNHPSAAPQTSATTSKGRRQARRGRGVIRKAVSSAPFVREANARIAIPSILATVRKEDKQRLELIENGLPNEQAGFYSDHVPVGALFASKTIDVPDTRPTESSLEQLNTSRRGVVNQRRDAYKTSMSTRRRHNKVLRYIAEWLLERGATEMIRDVPLYKWKWLSSSVIRLTKKMRAPDLCCIVNNTMVVIEVTVSQKRAEEIYQTKVDKYQDVFEALAKSEAINEAGISLSAATMAIVLDENGQLCDESMNDIQNLANLASERYPTKACEHLCDAFREIVTSS
;
A
#
# COMPACT_ATOMS: atom_id res chain seq x y z
N ASN A 1 22.07 -30.94 38.16
CA ASN A 1 20.82 -31.65 38.53
C ASN A 1 19.82 -30.84 39.37
N ARG A 2 20.17 -30.16 40.47
CA ARG A 2 19.20 -29.32 41.24
C ARG A 2 18.59 -28.15 40.45
N ARG A 3 19.37 -27.45 39.60
CA ARG A 3 18.86 -26.31 38.79
C ARG A 3 17.86 -26.72 37.69
N ILE A 4 18.03 -27.91 37.09
CA ILE A 4 17.11 -28.44 36.07
C ILE A 4 15.80 -28.92 36.71
N PHE A 5 15.88 -29.45 37.94
CA PHE A 5 14.69 -29.85 38.69
C PHE A 5 13.80 -28.65 39.03
N CYS A 6 14.38 -27.53 39.49
CA CYS A 6 13.61 -26.32 39.80
C CYS A 6 13.04 -25.60 38.57
N SER A 7 13.71 -25.65 37.41
CA SER A 7 13.24 -24.90 36.22
C SER A 7 12.15 -25.61 35.41
N LEU A 8 12.04 -26.95 35.52
CA LEU A 8 11.08 -27.72 34.73
C LEU A 8 9.96 -28.34 35.56
N PHE A 9 10.23 -28.79 36.79
CA PHE A 9 9.20 -29.48 37.58
C PHE A 9 8.28 -28.51 38.33
N LEU A 10 8.79 -27.40 38.88
CA LEU A 10 7.95 -26.45 39.62
C LEU A 10 6.79 -25.90 38.76
N PRO A 11 7.02 -25.42 37.51
CA PRO A 11 5.94 -24.89 36.68
C PRO A 11 4.90 -25.95 36.33
N ALA A 12 5.33 -27.20 36.09
CA ALA A 12 4.44 -28.31 35.79
C ALA A 12 3.58 -28.69 37.00
N THR A 13 4.14 -28.67 38.21
CA THR A 13 3.40 -28.96 39.45
C THR A 13 2.36 -27.88 39.75
N TYR A 14 2.70 -26.59 39.60
CA TYR A 14 1.73 -25.49 39.76
C TYR A 14 0.61 -25.54 38.71
N PHE A 15 0.92 -25.95 37.48
CA PHE A 15 -0.08 -26.11 36.43
C PHE A 15 -1.07 -27.25 36.75
N LEU A 16 -0.56 -28.40 37.19
CA LEU A 16 -1.39 -29.56 37.55
C LEU A 16 -2.23 -29.29 38.81
N LEU A 17 -1.66 -28.64 39.82
CA LEU A 17 -2.40 -28.22 41.02
C LEU A 17 -3.47 -27.18 40.66
N GLY A 18 -3.17 -26.24 39.75
CA GLY A 18 -4.13 -25.25 39.29
C GLY A 18 -5.29 -25.84 38.50
N ALA A 19 -5.02 -26.81 37.62
CA ALA A 19 -6.07 -27.54 36.93
C ALA A 19 -6.98 -28.29 37.91
N SER A 20 -6.39 -28.99 38.90
CA SER A 20 -7.13 -29.74 39.92
C SER A 20 -7.97 -28.83 40.83
N ALA A 21 -7.41 -27.71 41.29
CA ALA A 21 -8.10 -26.72 42.12
C ALA A 21 -9.23 -26.04 41.36
N THR A 22 -9.00 -25.67 40.09
CA THR A 22 -10.03 -25.07 39.22
C THR A 22 -11.20 -26.04 39.01
N ILE A 23 -10.93 -27.33 38.79
CA ILE A 23 -11.96 -28.37 38.66
C ILE A 23 -12.74 -28.55 39.96
N ARG A 24 -12.08 -28.53 41.13
CA ARG A 24 -12.78 -28.60 42.42
C ARG A 24 -13.67 -27.39 42.67
N LEU A 25 -13.20 -26.18 42.40
CA LEU A 25 -14.00 -24.95 42.54
C LEU A 25 -15.20 -24.96 41.59
N GLN A 26 -15.03 -25.43 40.36
CA GLN A 26 -16.14 -25.60 39.41
C GLN A 26 -17.18 -26.62 39.90
N ARG A 27 -16.74 -27.73 40.52
CA ARG A 27 -17.67 -28.70 41.15
C ARG A 27 -18.42 -28.12 42.34
N MET A 28 -17.90 -27.04 42.95
CA MET A 28 -18.57 -26.28 44.00
C MET A 28 -19.46 -25.15 43.44
N GLY A 29 -19.69 -25.11 42.12
CA GLY A 29 -20.56 -24.11 41.47
C GLY A 29 -19.89 -22.77 41.18
N VAL A 30 -18.57 -22.66 41.36
CA VAL A 30 -17.84 -21.42 41.07
C VAL A 30 -17.67 -21.27 39.55
N PRO A 31 -18.10 -20.14 38.95
CA PRO A 31 -17.91 -19.89 37.52
C PRO A 31 -16.43 -19.96 37.11
N HIS A 32 -16.16 -20.46 35.90
CA HIS A 32 -14.81 -20.76 35.43
C HIS A 32 -13.83 -19.58 35.55
N HIS A 33 -14.29 -18.35 35.32
CA HIS A 33 -13.46 -17.14 35.43
C HIS A 33 -13.13 -16.82 36.90
N ALA A 34 -14.09 -16.97 37.81
CA ALA A 34 -13.87 -16.78 39.25
C ALA A 34 -12.93 -17.85 39.82
N ALA A 35 -13.05 -19.10 39.38
CA ALA A 35 -12.15 -20.18 39.80
C ALA A 35 -10.69 -19.92 39.37
N ALA A 36 -10.48 -19.38 38.16
CA ALA A 36 -9.15 -19.01 37.66
C ALA A 36 -8.55 -17.83 38.44
N VAL A 37 -9.35 -16.81 38.75
CA VAL A 37 -8.91 -15.65 39.55
C VAL A 37 -8.54 -16.04 40.97
N ILE A 38 -9.35 -16.89 41.62
CA ILE A 38 -9.06 -17.42 42.97
C ILE A 38 -7.75 -18.20 42.97
N TRP A 39 -7.49 -19.02 41.93
CA TRP A 39 -6.22 -19.74 41.82
C TRP A 39 -5.02 -18.80 41.63
N CYS A 40 -5.14 -17.80 40.75
CA CYS A 40 -4.09 -16.80 40.57
C CYS A 40 -3.78 -16.03 41.85
N TRP A 41 -4.80 -15.72 42.65
CA TRP A 41 -4.64 -15.10 43.96
C TRP A 41 -3.92 -16.00 44.96
N ILE A 42 -4.27 -17.28 45.04
CA ILE A 42 -3.59 -18.25 45.91
C ILE A 42 -2.11 -18.37 45.53
N VAL A 43 -1.80 -18.47 44.24
CA VAL A 43 -0.41 -18.56 43.76
C VAL A 43 0.36 -17.27 44.03
N ALA A 44 -0.24 -16.10 43.82
CA ALA A 44 0.41 -14.81 44.10
C ALA A 44 0.65 -14.60 45.62
N PHE A 45 -0.27 -15.05 46.46
CA PHE A 45 -0.15 -14.98 47.92
C PHE A 45 0.95 -15.91 48.45
N ASP A 46 1.02 -17.13 47.94
CA ASP A 46 2.03 -18.14 48.33
C ASP A 46 3.45 -17.75 47.88
N LEU A 47 3.57 -17.13 46.70
CA LEU A 47 4.84 -16.59 46.19
C LEU A 47 5.34 -15.36 46.95
N SER A 48 4.45 -14.59 47.59
CA SER A 48 4.81 -13.36 48.30
C SER A 48 5.16 -13.57 49.78
N HIS A 49 4.75 -14.67 50.40
CA HIS A 49 4.88 -14.86 51.85
C HIS A 49 5.81 -16.00 52.29
N GLY A 50 6.41 -16.75 51.35
CA GLY A 50 7.32 -17.85 51.67
C GLY A 50 6.57 -19.09 52.16
N PHE A 51 6.91 -20.24 51.59
CA PHE A 51 6.19 -21.52 51.77
C PHE A 51 5.82 -21.81 53.23
N THR A 52 4.53 -21.68 53.56
CA THR A 52 3.94 -22.22 54.78
C THR A 52 2.76 -23.12 54.42
N PRO A 53 2.59 -24.31 55.04
CA PRO A 53 1.54 -25.26 54.64
C PRO A 53 0.13 -24.69 54.82
N ILE A 54 -0.68 -24.77 53.75
CA ILE A 54 -2.06 -24.25 53.58
C ILE A 54 -3.09 -24.76 54.62
N SER A 55 -2.74 -25.70 55.52
CA SER A 55 -3.69 -26.27 56.48
C SER A 55 -4.09 -25.33 57.63
N SER A 56 -3.46 -24.16 57.78
CA SER A 56 -3.72 -23.23 58.90
C SER A 56 -4.62 -22.03 58.57
N TYR A 57 -4.98 -21.79 57.30
CA TYR A 57 -5.64 -20.53 56.88
C TYR A 57 -7.15 -20.63 56.63
N LEU A 58 -7.76 -21.82 56.65
CA LEU A 58 -9.19 -22.00 56.32
C LEU A 58 -10.14 -21.92 57.53
N SER A 59 -9.74 -21.29 58.64
CA SER A 59 -10.56 -21.16 59.86
C SER A 59 -10.93 -19.74 60.27
N ALA A 60 -10.58 -18.69 59.51
CA ALA A 60 -10.90 -17.32 59.93
C ALA A 60 -11.40 -16.41 58.79
N HIS A 61 -12.61 -15.90 59.05
CA HIS A 61 -13.22 -14.64 58.56
C HIS A 61 -14.16 -14.62 57.35
N ARG A 62 -15.44 -14.36 57.70
CA ARG A 62 -16.55 -13.77 56.95
C ARG A 62 -16.52 -12.23 57.06
N ILE A 63 -17.33 -11.58 56.19
CA ILE A 63 -17.96 -10.24 56.25
C ILE A 63 -17.28 -9.17 55.37
N THR A 64 -17.91 -8.16 54.74
CA THR A 64 -19.17 -7.92 53.98
C THR A 64 -19.02 -6.46 53.46
N THR A 65 -19.58 -6.14 52.26
CA THR A 65 -20.21 -4.86 51.84
C THR A 65 -19.46 -3.50 51.66
N THR A 66 -19.66 -2.94 50.43
CA THR A 66 -20.06 -1.55 50.00
C THR A 66 -19.27 -0.26 50.30
N ALA A 67 -19.03 0.46 49.18
CA ALA A 67 -19.43 1.84 48.82
C ALA A 67 -18.64 3.10 49.30
N ALA A 68 -18.20 3.84 48.26
CA ALA A 68 -18.40 5.28 47.98
C ALA A 68 -17.54 6.37 48.66
N ILE A 69 -17.33 7.46 47.87
CA ILE A 69 -17.38 8.91 48.19
C ILE A 69 -16.14 9.78 47.81
N GLU A 70 -16.44 10.73 46.90
CA GLU A 70 -16.09 12.17 46.76
C GLU A 70 -14.67 12.75 46.55
N GLN A 71 -14.61 13.55 45.48
CA GLN A 71 -14.18 14.96 45.34
C GLN A 71 -13.37 15.64 46.46
N ARG A 72 -12.30 16.35 46.04
CA ARG A 72 -11.88 17.64 46.63
C ARG A 72 -11.33 18.61 45.58
N HIS A 73 -11.81 19.85 45.66
CA HIS A 73 -11.25 21.09 45.11
C HIS A 73 -9.96 21.49 45.85
N THR A 74 -9.08 22.24 45.18
CA THR A 74 -8.34 23.36 45.79
C THR A 74 -7.83 24.35 44.73
N GLN A 75 -7.85 25.63 45.10
CA GLN A 75 -7.64 26.84 44.29
C GLN A 75 -6.22 27.43 44.42
N HIS A 76 -5.96 28.42 43.55
CA HIS A 76 -5.08 29.59 43.65
C HIS A 76 -3.59 29.46 43.23
N PHE A 77 -3.21 30.20 42.17
CA PHE A 77 -2.42 31.44 42.31
C PHE A 77 -2.54 32.33 41.06
N VAL A 78 -2.60 33.64 41.30
CA VAL A 78 -2.63 34.76 40.35
C VAL A 78 -1.28 35.46 40.39
N LEU A 79 -0.73 35.89 39.26
CA LEU A 79 0.11 37.10 39.13
C LEU A 79 0.22 37.53 37.66
N SER A 80 0.34 38.85 37.48
CA SER A 80 -0.10 39.66 36.34
C SER A 80 1.01 40.03 35.33
N THR A 81 0.58 40.21 34.06
CA THR A 81 0.94 41.11 32.92
C THR A 81 2.01 42.24 33.07
N PRO A 82 2.43 43.04 32.02
CA PRO A 82 2.03 43.11 30.58
C PRO A 82 3.12 43.45 29.49
N THR A 83 2.65 43.51 28.22
CA THR A 83 2.93 44.45 27.08
C THR A 83 4.14 44.35 26.14
N SER A 84 3.87 44.23 24.83
CA SER A 84 4.03 45.26 23.74
C SER A 84 4.02 44.54 22.36
N ASP A 85 3.03 44.78 21.50
CA ASP A 85 2.93 45.82 20.44
C ASP A 85 3.90 45.66 19.25
N SER A 86 3.35 45.32 18.09
CA SER A 86 3.58 46.04 16.82
C SER A 86 2.63 45.58 15.72
N ALA A 87 1.79 46.51 15.27
CA ALA A 87 1.05 46.51 14.02
C ALA A 87 1.95 46.94 12.84
N ILE A 88 1.45 46.76 11.60
CA ILE A 88 1.74 47.48 10.32
C ILE A 88 1.52 46.47 9.16
N LEU A 89 0.89 46.72 8.00
CA LEU A 89 0.01 47.74 7.39
C LEU A 89 -0.60 47.07 6.11
N GLU A 90 -1.79 47.55 5.68
CA GLU A 90 -2.26 47.97 4.32
C GLU A 90 -1.69 47.27 3.06
N ASP A 91 -2.31 47.19 1.88
CA ASP A 91 -3.59 47.55 1.25
C ASP A 91 -3.51 46.94 -0.17
N SER A 92 -4.63 46.53 -0.76
CA SER A 92 -4.97 46.83 -2.17
C SER A 92 -6.31 46.21 -2.55
N GLU A 93 -7.26 47.12 -2.75
CA GLU A 93 -8.43 46.99 -3.61
C GLU A 93 -7.97 46.78 -5.06
N ASP A 94 -8.63 45.91 -5.84
CA ASP A 94 -9.08 46.27 -7.19
C ASP A 94 -10.04 45.23 -7.83
N ASP A 95 -11.17 45.80 -8.25
CA ASP A 95 -11.98 45.56 -9.44
C ASP A 95 -12.57 44.19 -9.83
N SER A 96 -13.90 44.20 -9.69
CA SER A 96 -14.95 43.47 -10.37
C SER A 96 -14.78 43.23 -11.87
N ILE A 97 -15.02 42.00 -12.30
CA ILE A 97 -15.66 41.70 -13.58
C ILE A 97 -16.75 40.66 -13.34
N GLU A 98 -18.00 41.12 -13.38
CA GLU A 98 -19.18 40.28 -13.56
C GLU A 98 -19.14 39.69 -14.98
N ALA A 99 -19.19 38.36 -15.07
CA ALA A 99 -19.53 37.66 -16.30
C ALA A 99 -20.51 36.56 -15.94
N ASP A 100 -21.79 36.89 -16.08
CA ASP A 100 -22.90 35.93 -16.10
C ASP A 100 -22.70 34.96 -17.27
N PHE A 101 -22.24 33.76 -16.94
CA PHE A 101 -22.38 32.58 -17.79
C PHE A 101 -23.22 31.56 -17.02
N GLU A 102 -24.54 31.64 -17.20
CA GLU A 102 -25.45 30.51 -16.94
C GLU A 102 -25.11 29.38 -17.92
N ASN A 103 -24.14 28.56 -17.53
CA ASN A 103 -23.97 27.22 -18.07
C ASN A 103 -24.56 26.27 -17.03
N ASP A 104 -25.83 25.90 -17.21
CA ASP A 104 -26.44 24.70 -16.62
C ASP A 104 -25.75 23.44 -17.20
N ILE A 105 -24.46 23.30 -16.92
CA ILE A 105 -23.78 22.02 -16.96
C ILE A 105 -24.20 21.36 -15.66
N ASP A 106 -24.84 20.20 -15.75
CA ASP A 106 -24.99 19.30 -14.60
C ASP A 106 -23.61 19.20 -13.93
N GLU A 107 -23.39 19.93 -12.83
CA GLU A 107 -22.16 19.89 -12.04
C GLU A 107 -22.02 18.45 -11.56
N GLU A 108 -21.38 17.61 -12.38
CA GLU A 108 -20.96 16.28 -11.97
C GLU A 108 -20.06 16.49 -10.76
N ASP A 109 -20.60 16.27 -9.56
CA ASP A 109 -19.95 16.43 -8.24
C ASP A 109 -18.41 16.31 -8.36
N GLU A 110 -17.74 17.44 -8.61
CA GLU A 110 -16.32 17.38 -8.95
C GLU A 110 -15.57 16.97 -7.70
N LEU A 111 -14.80 15.88 -7.81
CA LEU A 111 -14.04 15.35 -6.68
C LEU A 111 -13.06 16.42 -6.17
N GLU A 112 -13.25 16.88 -4.94
CA GLU A 112 -12.37 17.86 -4.32
C GLU A 112 -10.99 17.24 -3.99
N ILE A 113 -9.93 17.88 -4.46
CA ILE A 113 -8.53 17.50 -4.22
C ILE A 113 -7.94 18.43 -3.17
N VAL A 114 -7.87 17.97 -1.92
CA VAL A 114 -7.29 18.74 -0.81
C VAL A 114 -5.78 18.51 -0.77
N PRO A 115 -4.94 19.56 -0.72
CA PRO A 115 -3.50 19.40 -0.63
C PRO A 115 -3.09 18.73 0.69
N PRO A 116 -1.91 18.09 0.79
CA PRO A 116 -1.46 17.36 1.99
C PRO A 116 -1.35 18.19 3.26
N ASN A 117 -1.15 19.50 3.12
CA ASN A 117 -1.08 20.47 4.22
C ASN A 117 -2.37 21.29 4.35
N GLY A 118 -3.38 20.98 3.52
CA GLY A 118 -4.71 21.57 3.61
C GLY A 118 -5.56 20.84 4.65
N SER A 119 -6.73 21.41 4.90
CA SER A 119 -7.72 20.87 5.82
C SER A 119 -8.96 20.43 5.06
N PHE A 120 -9.56 19.31 5.46
CA PHE A 120 -10.94 19.03 5.08
C PHE A 120 -11.86 20.14 5.61
N ARG A 121 -12.93 20.43 4.85
CA ARG A 121 -14.06 21.20 5.36
C ARG A 121 -14.68 20.51 6.58
N GLU A 122 -15.41 21.28 7.38
CA GLU A 122 -16.18 20.72 8.49
C GLU A 122 -17.21 19.71 7.96
N THR A 123 -17.28 18.55 8.62
CA THR A 123 -18.15 17.46 8.18
C THR A 123 -19.57 17.65 8.70
N SER A 124 -20.55 17.42 7.83
CA SER A 124 -21.97 17.46 8.17
C SER A 124 -22.42 16.15 8.83
N ILE A 125 -23.65 16.09 9.33
CA ILE A 125 -24.22 14.84 9.87
C ILE A 125 -24.25 13.77 8.76
N GLY A 126 -23.78 12.57 9.07
CA GLY A 126 -23.69 11.50 8.06
C GLY A 126 -22.51 11.63 7.10
N GLU A 127 -21.54 12.48 7.45
CA GLU A 127 -20.22 12.55 6.84
C GLU A 127 -19.13 12.23 7.87
N VAL A 128 -18.04 11.62 7.40
CA VAL A 128 -16.87 11.32 8.21
C VAL A 128 -15.60 11.46 7.38
N SER A 129 -14.64 12.22 7.87
CA SER A 129 -13.32 12.34 7.26
C SER A 129 -12.28 11.50 8.02
N ILE A 130 -11.47 10.74 7.28
CA ILE A 130 -10.44 9.87 7.84
C ILE A 130 -9.11 10.17 7.18
N THR A 131 -8.08 10.47 7.98
CA THR A 131 -6.69 10.67 7.54
C THR A 131 -5.81 9.55 8.07
N SER A 132 -4.84 9.12 7.27
CA SER A 132 -3.76 8.22 7.63
C SER A 132 -2.41 8.87 7.43
N MET A 133 -1.50 8.67 8.37
CA MET A 133 -0.12 9.14 8.24
C MET A 133 0.83 8.28 9.06
N ASN A 134 1.89 7.78 8.42
CA ASN A 134 3.06 7.30 9.14
C ASN A 134 3.88 8.52 9.58
N VAL A 135 4.06 8.70 10.89
CA VAL A 135 4.73 9.91 11.43
C VAL A 135 6.25 9.76 11.51
N LEU A 136 6.79 8.61 11.08
CA LEU A 136 8.19 8.22 11.18
C LEU A 136 8.68 8.27 12.64
N ALA A 137 8.81 7.11 13.29
CA ALA A 137 9.27 7.09 14.68
C ALA A 137 10.69 7.66 14.79
N PRO A 138 10.98 8.57 15.74
CA PRO A 138 12.34 9.01 16.05
C PRO A 138 13.38 7.90 16.18
N ALA A 139 13.03 6.78 16.80
CA ALA A 139 13.85 5.60 16.97
C ALA A 139 14.18 4.90 15.63
N TYR A 140 13.36 5.08 14.59
CA TYR A 140 13.65 4.61 13.24
C TYR A 140 14.40 5.66 12.44
N HIS A 141 14.08 6.94 12.61
CA HIS A 141 14.79 8.04 11.97
C HIS A 141 16.27 8.08 12.40
N ALA A 142 16.52 7.88 13.70
CA ALA A 142 17.86 7.83 14.27
C ALA A 142 18.74 6.70 13.72
N LEU A 143 18.16 5.62 13.15
CA LEU A 143 18.95 4.52 12.56
C LEU A 143 19.78 4.96 11.34
N ALA A 144 19.49 6.12 10.77
CA ALA A 144 20.29 6.72 9.71
C ALA A 144 21.59 7.38 10.24
N GLN A 145 21.67 7.63 11.54
CA GLN A 145 22.82 8.28 12.18
C GLN A 145 23.85 7.24 12.68
N PRO A 146 25.12 7.65 12.86
CA PRO A 146 26.13 6.85 13.57
C PRO A 146 25.61 6.35 14.93
N GLU A 147 26.01 5.15 15.35
CA GLU A 147 25.47 4.46 16.53
C GLU A 147 25.59 5.32 17.82
N GLU A 148 26.70 6.03 17.95
CA GLU A 148 27.03 6.95 19.03
C GLU A 148 26.13 8.21 19.09
N GLU A 149 25.50 8.60 17.98
CA GLU A 149 24.65 9.80 17.87
C GLU A 149 23.15 9.48 17.94
N GLN A 150 22.75 8.22 17.84
CA GLN A 150 21.35 7.83 17.67
C GLN A 150 20.45 8.28 18.83
N GLU A 151 20.94 8.17 20.07
CA GLU A 151 20.16 8.54 21.26
C GLU A 151 19.91 10.05 21.35
N GLU A 152 20.96 10.85 21.15
CA GLU A 152 20.87 12.31 21.14
C GLU A 152 20.00 12.80 19.99
N PHE A 153 20.22 12.26 18.78
CA PHE A 153 19.40 12.57 17.62
C PHE A 153 17.93 12.23 17.86
N ALA A 154 17.61 11.02 18.34
CA ALA A 154 16.24 10.62 18.64
C ALA A 154 15.58 11.54 19.68
N LYS A 155 16.35 12.01 20.68
CA LYS A 155 15.86 12.96 21.68
C LYS A 155 15.49 14.31 21.06
N LEU A 156 16.35 14.87 20.21
CA LEU A 156 16.08 16.12 19.49
C LEU A 156 14.89 15.96 18.53
N ASP A 157 14.85 14.85 17.80
CA ASP A 157 13.80 14.53 16.84
C ASP A 157 12.40 14.41 17.50
N ARG A 158 12.34 13.81 18.70
CA ARG A 158 11.13 13.77 19.54
C ARG A 158 10.64 15.15 19.98
N GLN A 159 11.56 16.10 20.17
CA GLN A 159 11.24 17.45 20.67
C GLN A 159 10.80 18.40 19.56
N ASP A 160 11.11 18.10 18.30
CA ASP A 160 10.86 19.01 17.19
C ASP A 160 10.07 18.37 16.04
N ARG A 161 10.76 17.70 15.10
CA ARG A 161 10.16 17.09 13.89
C ARG A 161 8.95 16.22 14.20
N TYR A 162 9.05 15.35 15.20
CA TYR A 162 7.98 14.43 15.56
C TYR A 162 6.69 15.16 15.98
N LEU A 163 6.81 16.26 16.73
CA LEU A 163 5.68 17.09 17.12
C LEU A 163 5.09 17.83 15.93
N LYS A 164 5.95 18.34 15.04
CA LYS A 164 5.51 18.97 13.79
C LYS A 164 4.78 17.98 12.87
N ALA A 165 5.19 16.71 12.83
CA ALA A 165 4.50 15.66 12.09
C ALA A 165 3.09 15.36 12.64
N ILE A 166 2.93 15.30 13.97
CA ILE A 166 1.62 15.16 14.61
C ILE A 166 0.74 16.39 14.33
N SER A 167 1.31 17.60 14.44
CA SER A 167 0.63 18.85 14.10
C SER A 167 0.15 18.85 12.65
N MET A 168 0.97 18.37 11.71
CA MET A 168 0.62 18.22 10.30
C MET A 168 -0.58 17.28 10.11
N ALA A 169 -0.65 16.16 10.84
CA ALA A 169 -1.84 15.30 10.82
C ALA A 169 -3.10 16.01 11.37
N LYS A 170 -2.98 16.75 12.49
CA LYS A 170 -4.09 17.54 13.05
C LYS A 170 -4.59 18.62 12.09
N LYS A 171 -3.68 19.30 11.38
CA LYS A 171 -4.02 20.35 10.39
C LYS A 171 -4.94 19.87 9.27
N THR A 172 -5.01 18.55 9.03
CA THR A 172 -5.97 18.00 8.07
C THR A 172 -7.43 18.17 8.48
N ASN A 173 -7.71 18.52 9.75
CA ASN A 173 -9.06 18.69 10.30
C ASN A 173 -9.97 17.45 10.10
N ALA A 174 -9.38 16.26 9.92
CA ALA A 174 -10.16 15.05 9.73
C ALA A 174 -10.84 14.62 11.03
N ASP A 175 -12.06 14.09 10.95
CA ASP A 175 -12.78 13.57 12.12
C ASP A 175 -11.99 12.49 12.85
N ILE A 176 -11.21 11.70 12.10
CA ILE A 176 -10.48 10.53 12.59
C ILE A 176 -9.06 10.52 11.99
N LEU A 177 -8.05 10.41 12.85
CA LEU A 177 -6.64 10.30 12.50
C LEU A 177 -6.14 8.87 12.77
N CYS A 178 -5.55 8.23 11.78
CA CYS A 178 -4.94 6.91 11.86
C CYS A 178 -3.43 7.02 11.69
N LEU A 179 -2.70 7.05 12.79
CA LEU A 179 -1.25 7.27 12.78
C LEU A 179 -0.47 5.96 12.92
N GLN A 180 0.62 5.83 12.17
CA GLN A 180 1.58 4.71 12.27
C GLN A 180 2.95 5.22 12.72
N GLU A 181 3.74 4.34 13.33
CA GLU A 181 5.05 4.66 13.89
C GLU A 181 5.02 5.77 14.95
N VAL A 182 3.94 5.78 15.72
CA VAL A 182 3.84 6.65 16.88
C VAL A 182 4.77 6.11 17.97
N GLU A 183 5.71 6.92 18.45
CA GLU A 183 6.72 6.49 19.40
C GLU A 183 6.44 6.98 20.82
N GLY A 184 6.48 6.04 21.78
CA GLY A 184 6.53 6.30 23.21
C GLY A 184 6.00 5.13 24.04
N GLY A 185 6.43 5.03 25.29
CA GLY A 185 5.96 4.02 26.26
C GLY A 185 4.47 4.16 26.60
N GLU A 186 3.85 3.13 27.17
CA GLU A 186 2.39 3.08 27.42
C GLU A 186 1.85 4.25 28.27
N GLU A 187 2.64 4.78 29.21
CA GLU A 187 2.24 5.92 30.07
C GLU A 187 2.66 7.28 29.47
N GLU A 188 3.95 7.47 29.15
CA GLU A 188 4.47 8.74 28.63
C GLU A 188 3.87 9.13 27.27
N LEU A 189 3.58 8.14 26.41
CA LEU A 189 2.95 8.38 25.11
C LEU A 189 1.49 8.75 25.25
N ASN A 190 0.74 8.07 26.12
CA ASN A 190 -0.66 8.42 26.32
C ASN A 190 -0.77 9.85 26.84
N GLU A 191 0.01 10.24 27.85
CA GLU A 191 -0.05 11.61 28.39
C GLU A 191 0.40 12.67 27.38
N ARG A 192 1.53 12.47 26.69
CA ARG A 192 2.03 13.46 25.71
C ARG A 192 1.22 13.48 24.43
N LEU A 193 0.83 12.34 23.89
CA LEU A 193 0.03 12.30 22.67
C LEU A 193 -1.39 12.79 22.96
N GLN A 194 -2.02 12.39 24.07
CA GLN A 194 -3.34 12.90 24.44
C GLN A 194 -3.29 14.40 24.70
N SER A 195 -2.31 14.94 25.42
CA SER A 195 -2.23 16.40 25.60
C SER A 195 -2.04 17.17 24.29
N ARG A 196 -1.40 16.57 23.28
CA ARG A 196 -1.20 17.20 21.95
C ARG A 196 -2.37 16.99 21.00
N LEU A 197 -3.06 15.87 21.10
CA LEU A 197 -4.29 15.57 20.37
C LEU A 197 -5.49 16.31 20.97
N ALA A 198 -5.47 16.52 22.28
CA ALA A 198 -6.40 17.37 22.99
C ALA A 198 -6.36 18.79 22.43
N THR A 199 -7.50 19.46 22.59
CA THR A 199 -7.79 20.84 22.20
C THR A 199 -6.60 21.77 22.48
N ASP A 200 -6.26 22.62 21.51
CA ASP A 200 -5.62 23.90 21.86
C ASP A 200 -6.61 24.64 22.78
N GLU A 201 -6.14 25.35 23.81
CA GLU A 201 -7.01 25.92 24.87
C GLU A 201 -8.17 26.78 24.32
N ASP A 202 -8.06 27.24 23.07
CA ASP A 202 -9.06 28.06 22.36
C ASP A 202 -10.03 27.28 21.45
N ASP A 203 -9.76 26.02 21.09
CA ASP A 203 -10.59 25.28 20.13
C ASP A 203 -11.26 24.07 20.79
N LYS A 204 -12.60 24.05 20.87
CA LYS A 204 -13.39 22.94 21.48
C LYS A 204 -13.29 21.60 20.72
N ARG A 205 -12.49 21.53 19.65
CA ARG A 205 -12.38 20.42 18.68
C ARG A 205 -11.26 19.43 19.03
N GLY A 206 -11.30 18.87 20.23
CA GLY A 206 -10.24 17.99 20.74
C GLY A 206 -10.37 16.57 20.23
N TYR A 207 -9.22 15.92 20.03
CA TYR A 207 -9.17 14.50 19.77
C TYR A 207 -8.99 13.70 21.07
N ASP A 208 -9.79 12.65 21.21
CA ASP A 208 -9.49 11.52 22.09
C ASP A 208 -8.87 10.42 21.23
N GLY A 209 -8.26 9.40 21.83
CA GLY A 209 -7.55 8.39 21.06
C GLY A 209 -7.22 7.10 21.79
N CYS A 210 -7.02 6.06 21.00
CA CYS A 210 -6.45 4.80 21.43
C CYS A 210 -5.03 4.69 20.86
N VAL A 211 -4.08 4.34 21.73
CA VAL A 211 -2.70 4.04 21.34
C VAL A 211 -2.42 2.57 21.59
N PHE A 212 -1.66 1.96 20.69
CA PHE A 212 -1.23 0.57 20.85
C PHE A 212 0.16 0.35 20.30
N SER A 213 1.00 -0.34 21.05
CA SER A 213 2.36 -0.64 20.61
C SER A 213 2.67 -2.12 20.48
N PRO A 214 2.52 -2.69 19.27
CA PRO A 214 2.87 -4.07 18.97
C PRO A 214 4.23 -4.24 18.27
N LEU A 215 4.90 -3.17 17.85
CA LEU A 215 5.89 -3.29 16.76
C LEU A 215 7.22 -3.89 17.23
N LEU A 216 7.61 -3.74 18.51
CA LEU A 216 8.83 -4.31 19.10
C LEU A 216 8.71 -4.55 20.65
N PRO A 217 8.11 -5.66 21.13
CA PRO A 217 7.98 -5.91 22.57
C PRO A 217 9.32 -6.20 23.30
N ASN A 218 10.43 -6.35 22.56
CA ASN A 218 11.72 -6.78 23.11
C ASN A 218 12.68 -5.61 23.41
N ARG A 219 12.36 -4.37 23.04
CA ARG A 219 13.11 -3.19 23.46
C ARG A 219 12.32 -2.52 24.59
N LYS A 220 12.86 -2.52 25.80
CA LYS A 220 12.17 -2.07 27.01
C LYS A 220 11.82 -0.57 27.03
N GLN A 221 12.34 0.24 26.10
CA GLN A 221 12.29 1.70 26.17
C GLN A 221 11.74 2.36 24.89
N ASP A 222 11.95 1.80 23.70
CA ASP A 222 11.42 2.36 22.44
C ASP A 222 10.21 1.57 21.93
N ILE A 223 9.04 2.02 22.35
CA ILE A 223 7.75 1.40 22.06
C ILE A 223 7.15 2.14 20.86
N VAL A 224 7.29 1.59 19.66
CA VAL A 224 6.72 2.14 18.41
C VAL A 224 5.38 1.45 18.09
N GLY A 225 4.35 2.25 17.81
CA GLY A 225 2.97 1.79 17.78
C GLY A 225 2.09 2.40 16.70
N LEU A 226 0.79 2.32 16.96
CA LEU A 226 -0.33 2.79 16.18
C LEU A 226 -1.18 3.69 17.07
N CYS A 227 -1.75 4.73 16.49
CA CYS A 227 -2.76 5.55 17.15
C CYS A 227 -4.00 5.68 16.26
N VAL A 228 -5.18 5.58 16.85
CA VAL A 228 -6.42 6.05 16.23
C VAL A 228 -6.99 7.12 17.13
N ALA A 229 -7.04 8.35 16.63
CA ALA A 229 -7.59 9.50 17.32
C ALA A 229 -8.88 9.95 16.64
N TRP A 230 -9.86 10.45 17.40
CA TRP A 230 -11.14 10.93 16.86
C TRP A 230 -11.60 12.20 17.57
N ARG A 231 -12.29 13.07 16.84
CA ARG A 231 -12.95 14.26 17.37
C ARG A 231 -14.04 13.89 18.38
N THR A 232 -13.89 14.34 19.62
CA THR A 232 -14.78 13.98 20.75
C THR A 232 -16.14 14.64 20.72
N ASP A 233 -16.33 15.69 19.94
CA ASP A 233 -17.63 16.31 19.67
C ASP A 233 -18.41 15.55 18.59
N ARG A 234 -17.72 14.76 17.76
CA ARG A 234 -18.28 14.05 16.60
C ARG A 234 -18.49 12.57 16.86
N HIS A 235 -17.53 11.93 17.52
CA HIS A 235 -17.48 10.49 17.68
C HIS A 235 -17.27 10.09 19.14
N ARG A 236 -17.64 8.85 19.46
CA ARG A 236 -17.31 8.19 20.73
C ARG A 236 -16.85 6.77 20.51
N LEU A 237 -15.94 6.30 21.35
CA LEU A 237 -15.45 4.93 21.31
C LEU A 237 -16.54 3.92 21.66
N VAL A 238 -16.69 2.88 20.86
CA VAL A 238 -17.55 1.72 21.14
C VAL A 238 -16.71 0.52 21.56
N SER A 239 -15.68 0.19 20.76
CA SER A 239 -14.76 -0.90 21.06
C SER A 239 -13.39 -0.66 20.45
N CYS A 240 -12.36 -1.24 21.06
CA CYS A 240 -10.99 -1.22 20.56
C CYS A 240 -10.39 -2.63 20.71
N GLU A 241 -9.90 -3.19 19.61
CA GLU A 241 -9.24 -4.48 19.56
C GLU A 241 -7.84 -4.34 18.95
N THR A 242 -6.82 -4.72 19.71
CA THR A 242 -5.43 -4.63 19.29
C THR A 242 -4.87 -6.00 18.90
N PHE A 243 -3.91 -6.04 17.98
CA PHE A 243 -3.25 -7.28 17.54
C PHE A 243 -1.92 -7.00 16.86
N ARG A 244 -1.09 -8.03 16.68
CA ARG A 244 0.21 -7.84 16.03
C ARG A 244 0.08 -7.12 14.68
N ARG A 245 0.70 -5.93 14.58
CA ARG A 245 0.76 -5.06 13.40
C ARG A 245 -0.57 -4.36 13.02
N GLY A 246 -1.53 -4.27 13.94
CA GLY A 246 -2.78 -3.56 13.68
C GLY A 246 -3.63 -3.31 14.92
N MET A 247 -4.60 -2.41 14.78
CA MET A 247 -5.71 -2.22 15.72
C MET A 247 -7.00 -2.03 14.94
N VAL A 248 -8.13 -2.44 15.52
CA VAL A 248 -9.47 -2.15 15.03
C VAL A 248 -10.21 -1.35 16.09
N VAL A 249 -10.73 -0.19 15.70
CA VAL A 249 -11.55 0.68 16.54
C VAL A 249 -12.94 0.75 15.94
N GLN A 250 -13.97 0.61 16.76
CA GLN A 250 -15.34 0.91 16.40
C GLN A 250 -15.75 2.22 17.05
N LEU A 251 -16.18 3.18 16.25
CA LEU A 251 -16.65 4.48 16.70
C LEU A 251 -18.14 4.62 16.40
N ALA A 252 -18.85 5.33 17.26
CA ALA A 252 -20.22 5.76 17.00
C ALA A 252 -20.26 7.28 16.82
N GLU A 253 -20.87 7.76 15.75
CA GLU A 253 -21.20 9.18 15.57
C GLU A 253 -22.16 9.62 16.68
N GLN A 254 -21.90 10.74 17.35
CA GLN A 254 -22.70 11.16 18.51
C GLN A 254 -24.11 11.61 18.13
N SER A 255 -24.27 12.28 16.99
CA SER A 255 -25.54 12.82 16.51
C SER A 255 -26.52 11.73 16.07
N THR A 256 -26.04 10.71 15.35
CA THR A 256 -26.90 9.66 14.74
C THR A 256 -26.83 8.31 15.44
N GLY A 257 -25.73 8.05 16.15
CA GLY A 257 -25.39 6.72 16.66
C GLY A 257 -24.91 5.74 15.58
N ALA A 258 -24.68 6.20 14.34
CA ALA A 258 -24.12 5.39 13.26
C ALA A 258 -22.75 4.84 13.65
N THR A 259 -22.49 3.57 13.36
CA THR A 259 -21.21 2.95 13.74
C THR A 259 -20.29 2.72 12.55
N ILE A 260 -19.01 3.04 12.74
CA ILE A 260 -17.95 2.85 11.75
C ILE A 260 -16.86 1.97 12.39
N ALA A 261 -16.39 0.96 11.66
CA ALA A 261 -15.29 0.10 12.08
C ALA A 261 -14.03 0.43 11.27
N ILE A 262 -12.94 0.75 11.96
CA ILE A 262 -11.70 1.25 11.34
C ILE A 262 -10.55 0.39 11.79
N ALA A 263 -9.86 -0.24 10.83
CA ALA A 263 -8.62 -0.95 11.08
C ALA A 263 -7.42 -0.09 10.66
N ASN A 264 -6.63 0.36 11.64
CA ASN A 264 -5.34 1.01 11.41
C ASN A 264 -4.22 -0.05 11.43
N LEU A 265 -3.45 -0.16 10.35
CA LEU A 265 -2.43 -1.19 10.15
C LEU A 265 -1.05 -0.58 9.86
N HIS A 266 -0.01 -1.22 10.38
CA HIS A 266 1.36 -1.00 9.92
C HIS A 266 1.99 -2.37 9.62
N LEU A 267 1.90 -2.79 8.35
CA LEU A 267 2.22 -4.15 7.93
C LEU A 267 3.74 -4.40 7.86
N PRO A 268 4.22 -5.66 7.85
CA PRO A 268 5.64 -5.95 7.75
C PRO A 268 6.37 -5.30 6.57
N ALA A 269 7.36 -4.46 6.89
CA ALA A 269 8.19 -3.71 5.92
C ALA A 269 9.07 -4.58 5.01
N LYS A 270 9.54 -5.75 5.50
CA LYS A 270 10.40 -6.63 4.70
C LYS A 270 9.69 -7.01 3.40
N PRO A 271 10.24 -6.72 2.21
CA PRO A 271 9.54 -6.97 0.95
C PRO A 271 9.15 -8.45 0.73
N SER A 272 9.94 -9.38 1.24
CA SER A 272 9.66 -10.82 1.16
C SER A 272 8.56 -11.31 2.13
N ALA A 273 8.10 -10.48 3.07
CA ALA A 273 7.12 -10.85 4.09
C ALA A 273 5.67 -10.87 3.58
N ILE A 274 5.46 -11.34 2.34
CA ILE A 274 4.14 -11.38 1.67
C ILE A 274 3.12 -12.13 2.53
N GLU A 275 3.51 -13.29 3.09
CA GLU A 275 2.63 -14.08 3.96
C GLU A 275 2.27 -13.34 5.26
N GLY A 276 3.24 -12.64 5.85
CA GLY A 276 3.02 -11.85 7.06
C GLY A 276 1.98 -10.75 6.84
N ARG A 277 2.12 -10.01 5.72
CA ARG A 277 1.14 -8.98 5.32
C ARG A 277 -0.26 -9.57 5.13
N LEU A 278 -0.38 -10.69 4.42
CA LEU A 278 -1.67 -11.38 4.21
C LEU A 278 -2.33 -11.82 5.53
N ARG A 279 -1.55 -12.37 6.47
CA ARG A 279 -2.07 -12.83 7.77
C ARG A 279 -2.55 -11.68 8.64
N SER A 280 -1.78 -10.60 8.74
CA SER A 280 -2.17 -9.40 9.48
C SER A 280 -3.42 -8.76 8.87
N MET A 281 -3.48 -8.67 7.53
CA MET A 281 -4.66 -8.17 6.83
C MET A 281 -5.92 -9.02 7.12
N ALA A 282 -5.82 -10.34 6.98
CA ALA A 282 -6.92 -11.26 7.32
C ALA A 282 -7.33 -11.18 8.79
N SER A 283 -6.38 -10.87 9.68
CA SER A 283 -6.62 -10.68 11.11
C SER A 283 -7.41 -9.40 11.40
N ALA A 284 -7.11 -8.32 10.71
CA ALA A 284 -7.85 -7.06 10.78
C ALA A 284 -9.30 -7.26 10.33
N ILE A 285 -9.48 -7.88 9.16
CA ILE A 285 -10.79 -8.14 8.57
C ILE A 285 -11.68 -8.97 9.50
N ARG A 286 -11.15 -10.04 10.11
CA ARG A 286 -11.93 -10.85 11.05
C ARG A 286 -12.41 -10.05 12.26
N ARG A 287 -11.62 -9.10 12.75
CA ARG A 287 -12.00 -8.25 13.88
C ARG A 287 -13.07 -7.23 13.49
N ILE A 288 -12.97 -6.63 12.30
CA ILE A 288 -14.06 -5.82 11.74
C ILE A 288 -15.37 -6.64 11.70
N GLN A 289 -15.33 -7.89 11.23
CA GLN A 289 -16.52 -8.77 11.23
C GLN A 289 -17.08 -9.02 12.65
N THR A 290 -16.21 -9.13 13.64
CA THR A 290 -16.60 -9.30 15.04
C THR A 290 -17.27 -8.02 15.59
N CYS A 291 -16.69 -6.84 15.34
CA CYS A 291 -17.28 -5.55 15.73
C CYS A 291 -18.67 -5.35 15.12
N GLU A 292 -18.85 -5.70 13.84
CA GLU A 292 -20.15 -5.59 13.17
C GLU A 292 -21.20 -6.52 13.77
N ALA A 293 -20.85 -7.77 14.07
CA ALA A 293 -21.80 -8.75 14.61
C ALA A 293 -22.45 -8.30 15.93
N VAL A 294 -21.76 -7.45 16.70
CA VAL A 294 -22.26 -6.88 17.96
C VAL A 294 -23.29 -5.75 17.72
N GLY A 295 -23.25 -5.08 16.57
CA GLY A 295 -24.07 -3.89 16.25
C GLY A 295 -25.43 -4.14 15.59
N VAL A 296 -25.71 -5.35 15.08
CA VAL A 296 -26.77 -5.67 14.08
C VAL A 296 -28.24 -5.42 14.51
N LYS A 297 -28.53 -4.97 15.73
CA LYS A 297 -29.94 -4.82 16.19
C LYS A 297 -30.59 -3.46 15.96
N ARG A 298 -29.90 -2.46 15.37
CA ARG A 298 -30.48 -1.13 15.18
C ARG A 298 -30.47 -0.72 13.71
N LYS A 299 -31.64 -0.36 13.16
CA LYS A 299 -31.77 0.35 11.87
C LYS A 299 -31.20 1.75 12.06
N ARG A 300 -30.18 2.24 11.33
CA ARG A 300 -29.88 3.69 11.25
C ARG A 300 -28.77 4.02 10.24
N SER A 301 -28.97 5.03 9.39
CA SER A 301 -27.98 5.71 8.51
C SER A 301 -27.26 4.86 7.44
N ALA A 302 -26.70 5.51 6.40
CA ALA A 302 -25.92 4.82 5.37
C ALA A 302 -24.45 4.59 5.78
N LEU A 303 -23.93 5.35 6.75
CA LEU A 303 -22.59 5.15 7.32
C LEU A 303 -22.55 3.98 8.31
N ASP A 304 -23.69 3.50 8.78
CA ASP A 304 -23.72 2.39 9.72
C ASP A 304 -23.24 1.10 9.06
N GLY A 305 -22.20 0.52 9.65
CA GLY A 305 -21.47 -0.58 9.05
C GLY A 305 -20.51 -0.12 7.95
N LEU A 306 -20.07 1.14 7.92
CA LEU A 306 -18.89 1.49 7.15
C LEU A 306 -17.67 0.80 7.77
N ALA A 307 -17.01 -0.05 7.00
CA ALA A 307 -15.76 -0.69 7.36
C ALA A 307 -14.61 -0.06 6.59
N VAL A 308 -13.60 0.47 7.28
CA VAL A 308 -12.42 1.09 6.69
C VAL A 308 -11.17 0.35 7.14
N VAL A 309 -10.26 0.06 6.21
CA VAL A 309 -8.94 -0.50 6.46
C VAL A 309 -7.91 0.49 5.92
N VAL A 310 -7.04 0.96 6.80
CA VAL A 310 -6.19 2.12 6.55
C VAL A 310 -4.80 1.92 7.17
N GLY A 311 -3.79 2.58 6.61
CA GLY A 311 -2.43 2.67 7.16
C GLY A 311 -1.34 2.28 6.18
N ASP A 312 -0.10 2.21 6.68
CA ASP A 312 1.06 1.78 5.91
C ASP A 312 1.06 0.26 5.70
N PHE A 313 0.72 -0.15 4.49
CA PHE A 313 0.67 -1.55 4.11
C PHE A 313 2.02 -2.11 3.65
N ASN A 314 3.05 -1.26 3.54
CA ASN A 314 4.38 -1.63 3.06
C ASN A 314 4.34 -2.41 1.73
N CYS A 315 3.35 -2.13 0.89
CA CYS A 315 3.14 -2.76 -0.40
C CYS A 315 2.32 -1.87 -1.33
N GLY A 316 2.42 -2.09 -2.64
CA GLY A 316 1.66 -1.30 -3.62
C GLY A 316 0.22 -1.78 -3.79
N HIS A 317 -0.61 -0.98 -4.46
CA HIS A 317 -2.04 -1.26 -4.69
C HIS A 317 -2.34 -2.61 -5.37
N ASN A 318 -1.39 -3.13 -6.15
CA ASN A 318 -1.51 -4.42 -6.84
C ASN A 318 -0.98 -5.62 -6.03
N ALA A 319 -0.53 -5.40 -4.81
CA ALA A 319 0.04 -6.44 -3.95
C ALA A 319 -1.01 -7.48 -3.53
N PRO A 320 -0.60 -8.71 -3.20
CA PRO A 320 -1.51 -9.75 -2.74
C PRO A 320 -2.38 -9.35 -1.54
N ALA A 321 -1.85 -8.53 -0.62
CA ALA A 321 -2.59 -8.06 0.57
C ALA A 321 -3.75 -7.12 0.20
N VAL A 322 -3.54 -6.19 -0.74
CA VAL A 322 -4.61 -5.31 -1.24
C VAL A 322 -5.63 -6.11 -2.06
N LYS A 323 -5.17 -7.07 -2.87
CA LYS A 323 -6.06 -7.97 -3.62
C LYS A 323 -6.93 -8.83 -2.71
N LEU A 324 -6.43 -9.25 -1.54
CA LEU A 324 -7.25 -9.94 -0.54
C LEU A 324 -8.46 -9.08 -0.17
N LEU A 325 -8.24 -7.81 0.21
CA LEU A 325 -9.31 -6.86 0.56
C LEU A 325 -10.32 -6.68 -0.60
N LYS A 326 -9.85 -6.46 -1.82
CA LYS A 326 -10.71 -6.20 -2.99
C LYS A 326 -11.53 -7.43 -3.39
N THR A 327 -10.92 -8.62 -3.35
CA THR A 327 -11.54 -9.85 -3.88
C THR A 327 -12.28 -10.69 -2.84
N GLY A 328 -11.98 -10.49 -1.55
CA GLY A 328 -12.52 -11.31 -0.47
C GLY A 328 -11.77 -12.61 -0.20
N TYR A 329 -10.69 -12.91 -0.94
CA TYR A 329 -9.95 -14.16 -0.76
C TYR A 329 -8.49 -14.04 -1.17
N SER A 330 -7.63 -14.86 -0.57
CA SER A 330 -6.24 -15.01 -1.01
C SER A 330 -6.09 -16.14 -2.04
N LEU A 331 -5.17 -15.94 -2.99
CA LEU A 331 -4.71 -17.02 -3.86
C LEU A 331 -3.83 -18.02 -3.08
N TYR A 332 -3.85 -19.28 -3.51
CA TYR A 332 -2.92 -20.32 -3.04
C TYR A 332 -1.86 -20.64 -4.10
N GLY A 333 -0.79 -21.32 -3.69
CA GLY A 333 0.38 -21.61 -4.53
C GLY A 333 1.46 -20.55 -4.42
N THR A 334 2.30 -20.43 -5.44
CA THR A 334 3.34 -19.40 -5.49
C THR A 334 2.74 -18.07 -5.92
N ILE A 335 2.60 -17.15 -4.98
CA ILE A 335 2.18 -15.76 -5.25
C ILE A 335 3.41 -14.87 -5.34
N LYS A 336 3.31 -13.80 -6.13
CA LYS A 336 4.37 -12.81 -6.29
C LYS A 336 3.90 -11.45 -5.81
N ASP A 337 4.82 -10.71 -5.21
CA ASP A 337 4.68 -9.29 -4.88
C ASP A 337 5.98 -8.61 -5.33
N ARG A 338 5.90 -7.81 -6.39
CA ARG A 338 7.08 -7.31 -7.14
C ARG A 338 8.01 -8.50 -7.52
N ASN A 339 9.27 -8.44 -7.09
CA ASN A 339 10.29 -9.47 -7.35
C ASN A 339 10.29 -10.60 -6.31
N TYR A 340 9.48 -10.51 -5.26
CA TYR A 340 9.46 -11.48 -4.17
C TYR A 340 8.37 -12.52 -4.39
N LYS A 341 8.60 -13.74 -3.89
CA LYS A 341 7.68 -14.87 -4.02
C LYS A 341 7.41 -15.47 -2.65
N ALA A 342 6.17 -15.88 -2.41
CA ALA A 342 5.78 -16.66 -1.24
C ALA A 342 4.94 -17.86 -1.67
N LYS A 343 5.10 -19.00 -0.97
CA LYS A 343 4.28 -20.19 -1.17
C LYS A 343 3.15 -20.18 -0.15
N ILE A 344 1.93 -19.90 -0.59
CA ILE A 344 0.74 -19.93 0.27
C ILE A 344 0.06 -21.29 0.13
N SER A 345 -0.10 -21.99 1.25
CA SER A 345 -0.81 -23.28 1.26
C SER A 345 -2.32 -23.07 1.02
N LYS A 346 -3.00 -24.11 0.50
CA LYS A 346 -4.46 -24.08 0.30
C LYS A 346 -5.21 -23.85 1.62
N LYS A 347 -4.74 -24.47 2.72
CA LYS A 347 -5.29 -24.29 4.07
C LYS A 347 -5.16 -22.85 4.53
N LEU A 348 -3.98 -22.24 4.34
CA LEU A 348 -3.76 -20.85 4.72
C LEU A 348 -4.64 -19.89 3.91
N ALA A 349 -4.71 -20.06 2.58
CA ALA A 349 -5.56 -19.26 1.72
C ALA A 349 -7.06 -19.36 2.10
N ALA A 350 -7.53 -20.56 2.44
CA ALA A 350 -8.91 -20.79 2.88
C ALA A 350 -9.25 -20.03 4.18
N ASN A 351 -8.27 -19.87 5.08
CA ASN A 351 -8.43 -19.10 6.32
C ASN A 351 -8.37 -17.57 6.12
N MET A 352 -8.15 -17.11 4.88
CA MET A 352 -8.07 -15.70 4.50
C MET A 352 -9.19 -15.39 3.51
N LYS A 353 -10.41 -15.86 3.80
CA LYS A 353 -11.63 -15.54 3.05
C LYS A 353 -12.53 -14.64 3.89
N HIS A 354 -13.15 -13.65 3.27
CA HIS A 354 -14.11 -12.74 3.91
C HIS A 354 -15.19 -12.27 2.94
N VAL A 355 -16.24 -11.68 3.51
CA VAL A 355 -17.44 -11.23 2.79
C VAL A 355 -17.31 -9.81 2.25
N PHE A 356 -16.52 -8.94 2.89
CA PHE A 356 -16.33 -7.57 2.44
C PHE A 356 -15.73 -7.49 1.05
N ARG A 357 -16.06 -6.41 0.35
CA ARG A 357 -15.53 -6.07 -0.96
C ARG A 357 -15.06 -4.64 -0.91
N PHE A 358 -13.85 -4.50 -0.39
CA PHE A 358 -13.25 -3.22 -0.17
C PHE A 358 -12.93 -2.54 -1.49
N GLN A 359 -13.27 -1.26 -1.59
CA GLN A 359 -12.85 -0.35 -2.64
C GLN A 359 -11.72 0.51 -2.10
N ASP A 360 -10.79 0.84 -2.96
CA ASP A 360 -9.63 1.65 -2.61
C ASP A 360 -9.95 3.07 -3.06
N VAL A 361 -9.88 4.02 -2.12
CA VAL A 361 -10.31 5.41 -2.32
C VAL A 361 -9.62 6.03 -3.54
N TYR A 362 -8.35 5.65 -3.75
CA TYR A 362 -7.54 6.18 -4.83
C TYR A 362 -7.57 5.28 -6.09
N ASP A 363 -8.44 4.28 -6.21
CA ASP A 363 -8.49 3.41 -7.39
C ASP A 363 -9.10 4.12 -8.62
N GLY A 364 -8.86 3.57 -9.82
CA GLY A 364 -9.47 4.08 -11.05
C GLY A 364 -8.82 5.35 -11.61
N ASP A 365 -9.66 6.24 -12.14
CA ASP A 365 -9.24 7.44 -12.90
C ASP A 365 -8.55 8.47 -11.99
N ILE A 366 -8.98 8.57 -10.73
CA ILE A 366 -8.35 9.37 -9.66
C ILE A 366 -6.83 9.14 -9.58
N ARG A 367 -6.38 7.90 -9.76
CA ARG A 367 -4.97 7.50 -9.66
C ARG A 367 -4.12 7.94 -10.86
N TYR A 368 -4.74 8.23 -11.99
CA TYR A 368 -4.07 8.75 -13.18
C TYR A 368 -3.89 10.27 -13.09
N ASP A 369 -4.82 10.94 -12.41
CA ASP A 369 -4.87 12.39 -12.26
C ASP A 369 -4.11 12.86 -11.00
N ILE A 370 -4.05 11.98 -9.99
CA ILE A 370 -3.40 12.22 -8.71
C ILE A 370 -2.47 11.04 -8.44
N ALA A 371 -1.20 11.33 -8.18
CA ALA A 371 -0.28 10.33 -7.69
C ALA A 371 -0.37 10.29 -6.16
N PRO A 372 -0.98 9.27 -5.51
CA PRO A 372 -0.86 9.07 -4.07
C PRO A 372 0.56 8.55 -3.80
N VAL A 373 1.56 9.38 -4.03
CA VAL A 373 2.92 9.05 -3.64
C VAL A 373 2.97 9.29 -2.16
N THR A 374 3.07 8.21 -1.41
CA THR A 374 3.07 8.30 0.04
C THR A 374 4.46 8.14 0.59
N VAL A 375 5.41 7.58 -0.17
CA VAL A 375 6.82 7.48 0.21
C VAL A 375 7.72 7.62 -1.01
N SER A 376 8.85 8.31 -0.82
CA SER A 376 9.97 8.21 -1.74
C SER A 376 11.06 7.34 -1.16
N LEU A 377 11.21 6.18 -1.78
CA LEU A 377 12.26 5.24 -1.44
C LEU A 377 13.50 5.60 -2.27
N HIS A 378 14.56 6.08 -1.61
CA HIS A 378 15.87 6.37 -2.20
C HIS A 378 16.26 5.28 -3.23
N GLY A 379 16.25 5.63 -4.52
CA GLY A 379 16.63 4.74 -5.63
C GLY A 379 15.61 3.67 -6.06
N ARG A 380 14.40 3.64 -5.50
CA ARG A 380 13.29 2.75 -5.94
C ARG A 380 12.10 3.49 -6.56
N GLY A 381 12.14 4.82 -6.55
CA GLY A 381 11.11 5.68 -7.12
C GLY A 381 9.90 5.87 -6.19
N PRO A 382 9.02 6.82 -6.53
CA PRO A 382 7.81 7.11 -5.77
C PRO A 382 6.89 5.88 -5.69
N GLY A 383 6.35 5.60 -4.50
CA GLY A 383 5.40 4.51 -4.29
C GLY A 383 4.28 4.86 -3.32
N SER A 384 3.09 4.35 -3.59
CA SER A 384 1.96 4.33 -2.65
C SER A 384 2.11 3.11 -1.74
N MET A 385 2.47 3.34 -0.48
CA MET A 385 2.51 2.32 0.58
C MET A 385 1.36 2.47 1.58
N ASP A 386 0.82 3.68 1.71
CA ASP A 386 -0.36 3.97 2.51
C ASP A 386 -1.60 3.85 1.65
N HIS A 387 -2.62 3.19 2.21
CA HIS A 387 -3.88 2.95 1.51
C HIS A 387 -5.04 3.26 2.43
N ILE A 388 -6.15 3.71 1.85
CA ILE A 388 -7.45 3.79 2.50
C ILE A 388 -8.41 2.96 1.67
N LEU A 389 -8.92 1.87 2.26
CA LEU A 389 -9.91 1.03 1.61
C LEU A 389 -11.17 0.94 2.46
N TYR A 390 -12.34 0.97 1.82
CA TYR A 390 -13.62 0.99 2.49
C TYR A 390 -14.61 -0.03 1.92
N SER A 391 -15.55 -0.49 2.74
CA SER A 391 -16.66 -1.37 2.34
C SER A 391 -17.90 -0.98 3.13
N ALA A 392 -19.06 -0.90 2.49
CA ALA A 392 -20.35 -0.77 3.18
C ALA A 392 -20.89 -2.16 3.58
N SER A 393 -21.21 -2.38 4.86
CA SER A 393 -21.49 -3.72 5.41
C SER A 393 -22.88 -4.30 5.16
N GLY A 394 -23.68 -3.65 4.31
CA GLY A 394 -25.03 -4.09 3.97
C GLY A 394 -25.15 -5.33 3.07
N ASP A 395 -24.10 -5.77 2.38
CA ASP A 395 -24.25 -6.82 1.33
C ASP A 395 -23.87 -8.25 1.78
N SER A 396 -23.47 -8.42 3.05
CA SER A 396 -23.06 -9.72 3.58
C SER A 396 -24.23 -10.72 3.77
N GLY A 397 -25.47 -10.22 3.84
CA GLY A 397 -26.61 -10.96 4.38
C GLY A 397 -27.39 -11.89 3.44
N ARG A 398 -27.21 -11.86 2.10
CA ARG A 398 -28.13 -12.60 1.20
C ARG A 398 -27.53 -13.47 0.10
N ARG A 399 -26.21 -13.51 -0.06
CA ARG A 399 -25.59 -14.34 -1.10
C ARG A 399 -25.09 -15.66 -0.52
N LYS A 400 -25.88 -16.73 -0.72
CA LYS A 400 -25.34 -18.10 -0.78
C LYS A 400 -24.23 -18.08 -1.84
N SER A 401 -22.97 -18.01 -1.41
CA SER A 401 -21.85 -17.89 -2.33
C SER A 401 -21.73 -19.19 -3.14
N ASN A 402 -22.33 -19.22 -4.33
CA ASN A 402 -22.01 -20.19 -5.37
C ASN A 402 -20.64 -19.82 -5.95
N HIS A 403 -19.59 -19.90 -5.13
CA HIS A 403 -18.24 -19.83 -5.64
C HIS A 403 -17.97 -21.16 -6.35
N PRO A 404 -17.59 -21.15 -7.64
CA PRO A 404 -17.09 -22.35 -8.27
C PRO A 404 -15.85 -22.77 -7.50
N SER A 405 -15.87 -23.95 -6.91
CA SER A 405 -14.66 -24.56 -6.38
C SER A 405 -13.71 -24.70 -7.56
N ALA A 406 -12.67 -23.87 -7.59
CA ALA A 406 -11.57 -24.03 -8.53
C ALA A 406 -10.76 -25.26 -8.11
N ALA A 407 -11.37 -26.44 -8.26
CA ALA A 407 -10.68 -27.72 -8.24
C ALA A 407 -10.03 -27.88 -9.63
N PRO A 408 -8.70 -28.06 -9.72
CA PRO A 408 -8.18 -28.75 -10.89
C PRO A 408 -8.70 -30.18 -10.81
N GLN A 409 -9.46 -30.61 -11.83
CA GLN A 409 -9.76 -32.03 -12.02
C GLN A 409 -8.43 -32.76 -12.22
N THR A 410 -7.88 -33.31 -11.14
CA THR A 410 -6.89 -34.37 -11.23
C THR A 410 -7.67 -35.67 -11.29
N SER A 411 -7.86 -36.19 -12.51
CA SER A 411 -8.28 -37.57 -12.71
C SER A 411 -7.23 -38.49 -12.09
N ALA A 412 -7.61 -39.18 -11.03
CA ALA A 412 -6.89 -40.35 -10.54
C ALA A 412 -7.06 -41.45 -11.58
N THR A 413 -6.00 -41.75 -12.33
CA THR A 413 -5.86 -43.01 -13.03
C THR A 413 -4.55 -43.66 -12.59
N THR A 414 -4.73 -44.72 -11.81
CA THR A 414 -3.77 -45.80 -11.64
C THR A 414 -3.33 -46.31 -13.01
N SER A 415 -2.02 -46.31 -13.29
CA SER A 415 -1.32 -47.40 -14.00
C SER A 415 0.15 -47.04 -14.24
N LYS A 416 0.99 -48.06 -14.04
CA LYS A 416 2.40 -48.09 -14.38
C LYS A 416 2.57 -47.92 -15.89
N GLY A 417 3.55 -47.13 -16.33
CA GLY A 417 4.21 -47.38 -17.61
C GLY A 417 4.44 -46.17 -18.53
N ARG A 418 5.70 -46.06 -18.93
CA ARG A 418 6.19 -45.59 -20.25
C ARG A 418 6.24 -44.08 -20.50
N ARG A 419 7.49 -43.60 -20.60
CA ARG A 419 7.93 -42.32 -21.17
C ARG A 419 7.25 -42.05 -22.52
N GLN A 420 6.70 -40.85 -22.71
CA GLN A 420 6.70 -40.16 -24.00
C GLN A 420 6.57 -38.63 -23.86
N ALA A 421 7.33 -37.97 -24.74
CA ALA A 421 7.45 -36.56 -25.11
C ALA A 421 6.62 -35.48 -24.37
N ARG A 422 7.35 -34.55 -23.75
CA ARG A 422 6.87 -33.23 -23.32
C ARG A 422 6.51 -32.36 -24.54
N ARG A 423 5.22 -32.18 -24.82
CA ARG A 423 4.71 -30.97 -25.50
C ARG A 423 3.96 -30.12 -24.47
N GLY A 424 4.52 -28.96 -24.15
CA GLY A 424 3.96 -28.01 -23.21
C GLY A 424 2.70 -27.36 -23.77
N ARG A 425 1.53 -27.82 -23.31
CA ARG A 425 0.24 -27.17 -23.57
C ARG A 425 0.02 -26.11 -22.50
N GLY A 426 0.14 -24.84 -22.88
CA GLY A 426 -0.10 -23.69 -22.02
C GLY A 426 -1.52 -23.71 -21.48
N VAL A 427 -1.65 -23.83 -20.15
CA VAL A 427 -2.91 -23.68 -19.44
C VAL A 427 -3.28 -22.20 -19.46
N ILE A 428 -4.16 -21.82 -20.39
CA ILE A 428 -4.82 -20.51 -20.41
C ILE A 428 -5.75 -20.46 -19.19
N ARG A 429 -5.32 -19.77 -18.13
CA ARG A 429 -6.18 -19.44 -16.99
C ARG A 429 -7.16 -18.36 -17.44
N LYS A 430 -8.45 -18.73 -17.61
CA LYS A 430 -9.55 -17.76 -17.74
C LYS A 430 -9.54 -16.86 -16.48
N ALA A 431 -9.28 -15.57 -16.67
CA ALA A 431 -9.49 -14.57 -15.65
C ALA A 431 -10.99 -14.48 -15.35
N VAL A 432 -11.36 -14.71 -14.10
CA VAL A 432 -12.74 -14.58 -13.62
C VAL A 432 -13.01 -13.09 -13.47
N SER A 433 -13.87 -12.54 -14.33
CA SER A 433 -14.40 -11.18 -14.24
C SER A 433 -15.37 -11.09 -13.05
N SER A 434 -14.89 -10.61 -11.91
CA SER A 434 -15.68 -10.38 -10.69
C SER A 434 -16.28 -8.96 -10.60
N ALA A 435 -16.36 -8.23 -11.71
CA ALA A 435 -16.50 -6.77 -11.67
C ALA A 435 -17.91 -6.15 -11.47
N PRO A 436 -19.05 -6.71 -11.93
CA PRO A 436 -20.25 -5.88 -12.01
C PRO A 436 -20.97 -5.61 -10.68
N PHE A 437 -21.00 -6.56 -9.75
CA PHE A 437 -21.86 -6.44 -8.56
C PHE A 437 -21.24 -5.76 -7.32
N VAL A 438 -19.92 -5.52 -7.30
CA VAL A 438 -19.24 -4.84 -6.17
C VAL A 438 -19.53 -3.33 -6.15
N ARG A 439 -20.00 -2.76 -7.28
CA ARG A 439 -20.30 -1.33 -7.40
C ARG A 439 -21.62 -0.95 -6.72
N GLU A 440 -22.63 -1.82 -6.68
CA GLU A 440 -23.97 -1.46 -6.17
C GLU A 440 -24.03 -1.31 -4.64
N ALA A 441 -23.35 -2.16 -3.87
CA ALA A 441 -23.39 -2.09 -2.41
C ALA A 441 -22.65 -0.85 -1.85
N ASN A 442 -21.52 -0.51 -2.46
CA ASN A 442 -20.75 0.67 -2.11
C ASN A 442 -21.30 1.95 -2.76
N ALA A 443 -22.30 1.85 -3.65
CA ALA A 443 -22.97 3.02 -4.24
C ALA A 443 -23.68 3.91 -3.20
N ARG A 444 -23.80 3.46 -1.95
CA ARG A 444 -24.35 4.24 -0.83
C ARG A 444 -23.34 5.19 -0.20
N ILE A 445 -22.05 5.04 -0.50
CA ILE A 445 -20.98 5.87 0.07
C ILE A 445 -20.37 6.68 -1.06
N ALA A 446 -20.51 8.01 -0.97
CA ALA A 446 -19.77 8.96 -1.80
C ALA A 446 -18.40 9.22 -1.18
N ILE A 447 -17.45 9.57 -2.04
CA ILE A 447 -16.17 10.16 -1.65
C ILE A 447 -16.13 11.57 -2.25
N PRO A 448 -16.62 12.61 -1.54
CA PRO A 448 -16.67 13.96 -2.10
C PRO A 448 -15.30 14.63 -2.18
N SER A 449 -14.37 14.21 -1.31
CA SER A 449 -13.09 14.88 -1.13
C SER A 449 -12.01 13.89 -0.73
N ILE A 450 -10.79 14.11 -1.21
CA ILE A 450 -9.60 13.31 -0.86
C ILE A 450 -8.39 14.20 -0.57
N LEU A 451 -7.56 13.78 0.38
CA LEU A 451 -6.22 14.35 0.53
C LEU A 451 -5.31 13.72 -0.53
N ALA A 452 -4.69 14.57 -1.33
CA ALA A 452 -3.99 14.17 -2.53
C ALA A 452 -2.65 14.89 -2.61
N THR A 453 -1.59 14.16 -2.94
CA THR A 453 -0.23 14.67 -2.79
C THR A 453 0.17 15.76 -3.76
N VAL A 454 -0.19 15.59 -5.03
CA VAL A 454 0.17 16.49 -6.12
C VAL A 454 -0.82 16.29 -7.25
N ARG A 455 -1.34 17.38 -7.83
CA ARG A 455 -1.88 17.33 -9.20
C ARG A 455 -0.73 17.02 -10.14
N LYS A 456 -0.92 16.18 -11.15
CA LYS A 456 0.18 15.72 -12.02
C LYS A 456 0.96 16.88 -12.67
N GLU A 457 0.36 18.05 -12.79
CA GLU A 457 0.90 19.26 -13.38
C GLU A 457 1.91 19.98 -12.46
N ASP A 458 1.87 19.73 -11.14
CA ASP A 458 2.77 20.34 -10.15
C ASP A 458 4.11 19.57 -10.09
N LYS A 459 4.94 19.86 -11.10
CA LYS A 459 6.26 19.23 -11.31
C LYS A 459 7.24 19.49 -10.17
N GLN A 460 7.16 20.65 -9.52
CA GLN A 460 8.08 21.03 -8.44
C GLN A 460 7.82 20.16 -7.19
N ARG A 461 6.55 19.92 -6.88
CA ARG A 461 6.19 19.05 -5.75
C ARG A 461 6.40 17.57 -6.06
N LEU A 462 6.21 17.15 -7.31
CA LEU A 462 6.64 15.81 -7.76
C LEU A 462 8.16 15.63 -7.61
N GLU A 463 8.96 16.64 -7.91
CA GLU A 463 10.42 16.61 -7.74
C GLU A 463 10.84 16.55 -6.26
N LEU A 464 10.18 17.32 -5.39
CA LEU A 464 10.39 17.25 -3.93
C LEU A 464 10.08 15.85 -3.39
N ILE A 465 8.98 15.25 -3.85
CA ILE A 465 8.64 13.88 -3.52
C ILE A 465 9.69 12.93 -4.10
N GLU A 466 10.08 13.05 -5.37
CA GLU A 466 11.09 12.18 -6.01
C GLU A 466 12.44 12.19 -5.28
N ASN A 467 12.81 13.32 -4.66
CA ASN A 467 14.07 13.48 -3.95
C ASN A 467 14.13 12.80 -2.56
N GLY A 468 12.99 12.34 -2.02
CA GLY A 468 12.96 11.68 -0.71
C GLY A 468 12.95 12.69 0.43
N LEU A 469 11.87 12.73 1.20
CA LEU A 469 11.74 13.60 2.39
C LEU A 469 11.74 12.72 3.64
N PRO A 470 12.13 13.24 4.84
CA PRO A 470 11.74 14.52 5.42
C PRO A 470 12.46 15.76 4.84
N ASN A 471 11.73 16.87 4.71
CA ASN A 471 12.27 18.19 4.40
C ASN A 471 11.47 19.23 5.19
N GLU A 472 12.01 19.59 6.35
CA GLU A 472 11.37 20.52 7.27
C GLU A 472 11.19 21.92 6.67
N GLN A 473 12.11 22.36 5.80
CA GLN A 473 12.03 23.66 5.14
C GLN A 473 10.82 23.74 4.20
N ALA A 474 10.41 22.61 3.62
CA ALA A 474 9.22 22.49 2.79
C ALA A 474 7.96 22.07 3.59
N GLY A 475 8.05 22.00 4.92
CA GLY A 475 6.95 21.61 5.80
C GLY A 475 6.62 20.11 5.78
N PHE A 476 7.55 19.25 5.35
CA PHE A 476 7.38 17.79 5.34
C PHE A 476 8.20 17.14 6.45
N TYR A 477 7.52 16.79 7.55
CA TYR A 477 8.16 16.31 8.78
C TYR A 477 8.24 14.78 8.88
N SER A 478 7.83 14.06 7.84
CA SER A 478 7.92 12.59 7.74
C SER A 478 8.31 12.22 6.31
N ASP A 479 8.84 11.01 6.13
CA ASP A 479 9.00 10.40 4.80
C ASP A 479 7.67 9.94 4.19
N HIS A 480 6.61 10.00 5.00
CA HIS A 480 5.24 9.89 4.58
C HIS A 480 4.47 11.21 4.67
N VAL A 481 3.45 11.30 3.82
CA VAL A 481 2.51 12.42 3.71
C VAL A 481 1.09 11.92 4.01
N PRO A 482 0.23 12.76 4.62
CA PRO A 482 -1.14 12.42 4.91
C PRO A 482 -1.87 11.99 3.64
N VAL A 483 -2.55 10.86 3.74
CA VAL A 483 -3.59 10.44 2.81
C VAL A 483 -4.90 10.42 3.55
N GLY A 484 -6.00 10.74 2.89
CA GLY A 484 -7.27 10.91 3.56
C GLY A 484 -8.44 10.95 2.60
N ALA A 485 -9.62 10.71 3.14
CA ALA A 485 -10.87 10.73 2.40
C ALA A 485 -12.00 11.26 3.27
N LEU A 486 -12.88 12.05 2.66
CA LEU A 486 -14.21 12.34 3.19
C LEU A 486 -15.17 11.29 2.68
N PHE A 487 -15.88 10.61 3.57
CA PHE A 487 -16.94 9.67 3.25
C PHE A 487 -18.28 10.32 3.56
N ALA A 488 -19.20 10.30 2.60
CA ALA A 488 -20.55 10.81 2.78
C ALA A 488 -21.60 9.74 2.44
N SER A 489 -22.70 9.73 3.18
CA SER A 489 -23.88 8.97 2.81
C SER A 489 -24.46 9.53 1.50
N LYS A 490 -24.50 8.75 0.42
CA LYS A 490 -25.35 9.09 -0.73
C LYS A 490 -26.80 8.97 -0.30
N THR A 491 -27.50 10.10 -0.23
CA THR A 491 -28.96 10.14 -0.33
C THR A 491 -29.29 9.61 -1.72
N ILE A 492 -29.45 8.29 -1.82
CA ILE A 492 -30.09 7.74 -2.99
C ILE A 492 -31.56 8.09 -2.79
N ASP A 493 -31.95 9.26 -3.31
CA ASP A 493 -33.32 9.48 -3.73
C ASP A 493 -33.54 8.41 -4.79
N VAL A 494 -34.01 7.25 -4.37
CA VAL A 494 -34.54 6.24 -5.27
C VAL A 494 -35.91 6.78 -5.59
N PRO A 495 -36.13 7.50 -6.72
CA PRO A 495 -37.49 7.68 -7.18
C PRO A 495 -38.08 6.27 -7.26
N ASP A 496 -39.27 6.08 -6.70
CA ASP A 496 -40.00 4.81 -6.69
C ASP A 496 -40.47 4.40 -8.11
N THR A 497 -39.76 4.87 -9.14
CA THR A 497 -39.86 4.47 -10.52
C THR A 497 -39.00 3.23 -10.69
N ARG A 498 -39.63 2.07 -10.62
CA ARG A 498 -39.04 0.83 -11.15
C ARG A 498 -38.48 1.13 -12.54
N PRO A 499 -37.19 0.87 -12.82
CA PRO A 499 -36.63 1.13 -14.13
C PRO A 499 -37.43 0.34 -15.17
N THR A 500 -37.99 1.04 -16.15
CA THR A 500 -38.60 0.39 -17.31
C THR A 500 -37.53 -0.44 -18.03
N GLU A 501 -37.90 -1.63 -18.50
CA GLU A 501 -36.99 -2.60 -19.12
C GLU A 501 -36.13 -1.99 -20.25
N SER A 502 -36.61 -0.95 -20.93
CA SER A 502 -35.89 -0.26 -22.00
C SER A 502 -34.63 0.50 -21.56
N SER A 503 -34.61 1.07 -20.35
CA SER A 503 -33.46 1.84 -19.85
C SER A 503 -32.27 0.94 -19.48
N LEU A 504 -32.57 -0.27 -19.01
CA LEU A 504 -31.59 -1.31 -18.70
C LEU A 504 -30.90 -1.86 -19.96
N GLU A 505 -31.58 -1.89 -21.11
CA GLU A 505 -30.98 -2.33 -22.37
C GLU A 505 -29.99 -1.31 -22.96
N GLN A 506 -30.29 0.00 -22.87
CA GLN A 506 -29.39 1.06 -23.35
C GLN A 506 -28.11 1.18 -22.51
N LEU A 507 -28.21 1.09 -21.18
CA LEU A 507 -27.04 1.08 -20.29
C LEU A 507 -26.17 -0.17 -20.50
N ASN A 508 -26.77 -1.31 -20.82
CA ASN A 508 -26.04 -2.55 -21.09
C ASN A 508 -25.33 -2.55 -22.45
N THR A 509 -25.84 -1.84 -23.46
CA THR A 509 -25.21 -1.75 -24.79
C THR A 509 -24.00 -0.81 -24.80
N SER A 510 -24.12 0.39 -24.22
CA SER A 510 -23.00 1.34 -24.10
C SER A 510 -21.83 0.76 -23.27
N ARG A 511 -22.13 0.07 -22.16
CA ARG A 511 -21.11 -0.56 -21.29
C ARG A 511 -20.39 -1.74 -21.95
N ARG A 512 -21.07 -2.49 -22.82
CA ARG A 512 -20.42 -3.56 -23.62
C ARG A 512 -19.40 -2.98 -24.59
N GLY A 513 -19.65 -1.78 -25.14
CA GLY A 513 -18.71 -1.05 -26.00
C GLY A 513 -17.37 -0.76 -25.33
N VAL A 514 -17.38 -0.11 -24.16
CA VAL A 514 -16.16 0.29 -23.44
C VAL A 514 -15.32 -0.91 -22.97
N VAL A 515 -15.98 -1.96 -22.46
CA VAL A 515 -15.29 -3.18 -22.02
C VAL A 515 -14.65 -3.92 -23.20
N ASN A 516 -15.33 -3.97 -24.35
CA ASN A 516 -14.77 -4.57 -25.56
C ASN A 516 -13.59 -3.74 -26.09
N GLN A 517 -13.69 -2.41 -26.10
CA GLN A 517 -12.60 -1.52 -26.51
C GLN A 517 -11.33 -1.71 -25.64
N ARG A 518 -11.48 -1.74 -24.30
CA ARG A 518 -10.34 -2.01 -23.40
C ARG A 518 -9.74 -3.40 -23.62
N ARG A 519 -10.60 -4.40 -23.87
CA ARG A 519 -10.15 -5.77 -24.15
C ARG A 519 -9.39 -5.86 -25.47
N ASP A 520 -9.83 -5.14 -26.49
CA ASP A 520 -9.19 -5.14 -27.81
C ASP A 520 -7.89 -4.36 -27.78
N ALA A 521 -7.83 -3.20 -27.11
CA ALA A 521 -6.58 -2.49 -26.85
C ALA A 521 -5.53 -3.36 -26.12
N TYR A 522 -5.95 -4.14 -25.12
CA TYR A 522 -5.07 -5.08 -24.43
C TYR A 522 -4.59 -6.21 -25.34
N LYS A 523 -5.46 -6.78 -26.19
CA LYS A 523 -5.06 -7.81 -27.16
C LYS A 523 -4.05 -7.26 -28.17
N THR A 524 -4.29 -6.06 -28.69
CA THR A 524 -3.38 -5.38 -29.64
C THR A 524 -2.02 -5.15 -28.99
N SER A 525 -1.99 -4.57 -27.77
CA SER A 525 -0.75 -4.35 -27.02
C SER A 525 0.02 -5.65 -26.76
N MET A 526 -0.68 -6.72 -26.36
CA MET A 526 -0.07 -8.04 -26.14
C MET A 526 0.46 -8.67 -27.43
N SER A 527 -0.24 -8.51 -28.55
CA SER A 527 0.21 -8.98 -29.87
C SER A 527 1.48 -8.27 -30.30
N THR A 528 1.49 -6.94 -30.25
CA THR A 528 2.65 -6.11 -30.59
C THR A 528 3.86 -6.43 -29.73
N ARG A 529 3.67 -6.59 -28.41
CA ARG A 529 4.76 -7.00 -27.50
C ARG A 529 5.31 -8.40 -27.81
N ARG A 530 4.47 -9.34 -28.28
CA ARG A 530 4.94 -10.67 -28.69
C ARG A 530 5.78 -10.60 -29.96
N ARG A 531 5.36 -9.81 -30.95
CA ARG A 531 6.09 -9.58 -32.20
C ARG A 531 7.47 -8.95 -31.93
N HIS A 532 7.51 -7.86 -31.16
CA HIS A 532 8.75 -7.23 -30.69
C HIS A 532 9.71 -8.24 -30.05
N ASN A 533 9.25 -9.06 -29.10
CA ASN A 533 10.10 -10.01 -28.40
C ASN A 533 10.65 -11.12 -29.31
N LYS A 534 9.88 -11.53 -30.34
CA LYS A 534 10.35 -12.52 -31.33
C LYS A 534 11.45 -11.93 -32.20
N VAL A 535 11.27 -10.72 -32.73
CA VAL A 535 12.28 -10.01 -33.53
C VAL A 535 13.56 -9.81 -32.71
N LEU A 536 13.44 -9.32 -31.48
CA LEU A 536 14.58 -9.12 -30.58
C LEU A 536 15.31 -10.43 -30.24
N ARG A 537 14.57 -11.54 -30.07
CA ARG A 537 15.19 -12.85 -29.85
C ARG A 537 15.95 -13.31 -31.08
N TYR A 538 15.37 -13.16 -32.27
CA TYR A 538 16.01 -13.53 -33.53
C TYR A 538 17.31 -12.75 -33.73
N ILE A 539 17.31 -11.43 -33.51
CA ILE A 539 18.53 -10.60 -33.58
C ILE A 539 19.60 -11.10 -32.61
N ALA A 540 19.23 -11.36 -31.35
CA ALA A 540 20.16 -11.85 -30.34
C ALA A 540 20.77 -13.21 -30.73
N GLU A 541 19.96 -14.16 -31.21
CA GLU A 541 20.43 -15.47 -31.67
C GLU A 541 21.36 -15.34 -32.88
N TRP A 542 20.96 -14.53 -33.87
CA TRP A 542 21.73 -14.27 -35.08
C TRP A 542 23.11 -13.63 -34.80
N LEU A 543 23.17 -12.71 -33.82
CA LEU A 543 24.40 -12.08 -33.35
C LEU A 543 25.30 -13.04 -32.56
N LEU A 544 24.72 -13.87 -31.69
CA LEU A 544 25.48 -14.88 -30.94
C LEU A 544 26.16 -15.89 -31.87
N GLU A 545 25.46 -16.34 -32.92
CA GLU A 545 26.02 -17.23 -33.95
C GLU A 545 27.20 -16.60 -34.71
N ARG A 546 27.33 -15.26 -34.67
CA ARG A 546 28.39 -14.48 -35.33
C ARG A 546 29.42 -13.92 -34.34
N GLY A 547 29.49 -14.49 -33.14
CA GLY A 547 30.54 -14.18 -32.18
C GLY A 547 30.28 -12.91 -31.37
N ALA A 548 29.03 -12.42 -31.29
CA ALA A 548 28.70 -11.37 -30.35
C ALA A 548 28.94 -11.83 -28.91
N THR A 549 29.53 -10.95 -28.09
CA THR A 549 29.87 -11.21 -26.68
C THR A 549 29.23 -10.16 -25.77
N GLU A 550 29.30 -10.38 -24.45
CA GLU A 550 28.84 -9.43 -23.42
C GLU A 550 27.38 -8.97 -23.62
N MET A 551 26.53 -9.88 -24.09
CA MET A 551 25.16 -9.58 -24.48
C MET A 551 24.24 -9.37 -23.26
N ILE A 552 23.60 -8.21 -23.21
CA ILE A 552 22.62 -7.84 -22.17
C ILE A 552 21.27 -7.47 -22.80
N ARG A 553 20.17 -7.82 -22.12
CA ARG A 553 18.79 -7.59 -22.58
C ARG A 553 17.95 -7.04 -21.43
N ASP A 554 17.24 -5.94 -21.67
CA ASP A 554 16.41 -5.27 -20.67
C ASP A 554 17.16 -4.92 -19.37
N VAL A 555 18.48 -4.72 -19.46
CA VAL A 555 19.34 -4.36 -18.32
C VAL A 555 19.72 -2.88 -18.45
N PRO A 556 19.46 -2.05 -17.43
CA PRO A 556 19.93 -0.67 -17.42
C PRO A 556 21.45 -0.59 -17.59
N LEU A 557 21.92 0.28 -18.50
CA LEU A 557 23.32 0.31 -18.91
C LEU A 557 24.32 0.59 -17.76
N TYR A 558 23.95 1.33 -16.70
CA TYR A 558 24.86 1.52 -15.56
C TYR A 558 25.21 0.25 -14.79
N LYS A 559 24.39 -0.79 -14.91
CA LYS A 559 24.71 -2.08 -14.28
C LYS A 559 25.75 -2.85 -15.07
N TRP A 560 26.14 -2.35 -16.22
CA TRP A 560 27.13 -2.96 -17.07
C TRP A 560 28.53 -2.56 -16.62
N LYS A 561 29.44 -3.54 -16.61
CA LYS A 561 30.80 -3.39 -16.06
C LYS A 561 31.63 -2.30 -16.74
N TRP A 562 31.30 -1.94 -17.97
CA TRP A 562 31.98 -0.90 -18.74
C TRP A 562 31.62 0.53 -18.33
N LEU A 563 30.64 0.70 -17.43
CA LEU A 563 30.08 2.01 -17.02
C LEU A 563 30.25 2.32 -15.52
N SER A 564 30.90 1.45 -14.73
CA SER A 564 30.64 1.39 -13.28
C SER A 564 31.50 2.25 -12.34
N SER A 565 32.34 3.18 -12.81
CA SER A 565 33.20 3.95 -11.87
C SER A 565 33.37 5.45 -12.16
N SER A 566 33.40 5.91 -13.41
CA SER A 566 33.71 7.33 -13.73
C SER A 566 32.55 8.10 -14.39
N VAL A 567 31.52 7.41 -14.90
CA VAL A 567 30.38 8.02 -15.61
C VAL A 567 29.14 8.22 -14.70
N ILE A 568 29.36 8.24 -13.39
CA ILE A 568 28.33 8.22 -12.32
C ILE A 568 27.40 9.46 -12.32
N ARG A 569 27.71 10.50 -13.11
CA ARG A 569 26.86 11.69 -13.27
C ARG A 569 25.75 11.59 -14.31
N LEU A 570 25.69 10.52 -15.12
CA LEU A 570 24.49 10.25 -15.91
C LEU A 570 23.35 9.92 -14.94
N THR A 571 22.43 10.88 -14.77
CA THR A 571 21.33 10.84 -13.80
C THR A 571 20.62 9.48 -13.80
N LYS A 572 20.31 8.97 -12.60
CA LYS A 572 19.75 7.63 -12.30
C LYS A 572 18.40 7.29 -12.99
N LYS A 573 17.90 8.08 -13.95
CA LYS A 573 16.71 7.79 -14.80
C LYS A 573 17.05 6.84 -15.97
N MET A 574 17.85 5.80 -15.70
CA MET A 574 18.60 5.11 -16.75
C MET A 574 17.79 4.13 -17.60
N ARG A 575 17.92 4.34 -18.91
CA ARG A 575 17.26 3.64 -20.00
C ARG A 575 17.83 2.22 -20.13
N ALA A 576 16.96 1.21 -20.19
CA ALA A 576 17.34 -0.17 -20.46
C ALA A 576 17.13 -0.42 -21.97
N PRO A 577 18.21 -0.61 -22.77
CA PRO A 577 18.05 -0.99 -24.15
C PRO A 577 17.48 -2.38 -24.27
N ASP A 578 16.77 -2.62 -25.37
CA ASP A 578 16.24 -3.95 -25.68
C ASP A 578 17.40 -4.95 -25.81
N LEU A 579 18.50 -4.53 -26.43
CA LEU A 579 19.72 -5.31 -26.57
C LEU A 579 20.97 -4.41 -26.61
N CYS A 580 22.03 -4.82 -25.91
CA CYS A 580 23.37 -4.26 -26.06
C CYS A 580 24.39 -5.40 -26.04
N CYS A 581 25.41 -5.34 -26.90
CA CYS A 581 26.43 -6.37 -27.03
C CYS A 581 27.72 -5.83 -27.69
N ILE A 582 28.77 -6.63 -27.71
CA ILE A 582 30.02 -6.35 -28.43
C ILE A 582 30.15 -7.30 -29.61
N VAL A 583 30.31 -6.76 -30.82
CA VAL A 583 30.46 -7.49 -32.10
C VAL A 583 31.74 -7.01 -32.77
N ASN A 584 32.70 -7.89 -33.06
CA ASN A 584 33.99 -7.52 -33.67
C ASN A 584 34.64 -6.31 -32.97
N ASN A 585 34.71 -6.40 -31.63
CA ASN A 585 35.24 -5.35 -30.76
C ASN A 585 34.52 -3.99 -30.87
N THR A 586 33.32 -3.95 -31.45
CA THR A 586 32.45 -2.78 -31.54
C THR A 586 31.23 -2.98 -30.65
N MET A 587 31.00 -2.06 -29.74
CA MET A 587 29.81 -2.02 -28.90
C MET A 587 28.62 -1.49 -29.70
N VAL A 588 27.52 -2.23 -29.66
CA VAL A 588 26.28 -1.91 -30.38
C VAL A 588 25.11 -1.88 -29.41
N VAL A 589 24.29 -0.84 -29.50
CA VAL A 589 23.00 -0.72 -28.79
C VAL A 589 21.88 -0.82 -29.82
N ILE A 590 20.93 -1.73 -29.59
CA ILE A 590 19.84 -2.03 -30.51
C ILE A 590 18.50 -1.80 -29.81
N GLU A 591 17.61 -1.03 -30.45
CA GLU A 591 16.22 -0.87 -30.06
C GLU A 591 15.31 -1.45 -31.15
N VAL A 592 14.33 -2.24 -30.74
CA VAL A 592 13.35 -2.86 -31.63
C VAL A 592 11.98 -2.26 -31.34
N THR A 593 11.24 -1.88 -32.36
CA THR A 593 9.85 -1.42 -32.18
C THR A 593 8.97 -1.95 -33.29
N VAL A 594 7.80 -2.46 -32.91
CA VAL A 594 6.73 -2.81 -33.83
C VAL A 594 5.60 -1.82 -33.56
N SER A 595 5.19 -1.02 -34.55
CA SER A 595 4.27 0.09 -34.33
C SER A 595 3.15 0.18 -35.37
N GLN A 596 2.05 0.83 -34.98
CA GLN A 596 0.95 1.22 -35.85
C GLN A 596 1.13 2.65 -36.42
N LYS A 597 2.07 3.42 -35.87
CA LYS A 597 2.39 4.78 -36.34
C LYS A 597 3.42 4.73 -37.47
N ARG A 598 3.63 5.86 -38.13
CA ARG A 598 4.69 6.06 -39.13
C ARG A 598 6.05 5.69 -38.54
N ALA A 599 6.80 4.87 -39.26
CA ALA A 599 8.03 4.26 -38.77
C ALA A 599 9.14 5.32 -38.58
N GLU A 600 9.16 6.34 -39.44
CA GLU A 600 10.17 7.40 -39.49
C GLU A 600 10.16 8.25 -38.20
N GLU A 601 8.98 8.63 -37.70
CA GLU A 601 8.83 9.41 -36.46
C GLU A 601 9.36 8.65 -35.23
N ILE A 602 9.15 7.33 -35.24
CA ILE A 602 9.60 6.46 -34.15
C ILE A 602 11.11 6.21 -34.26
N TYR A 603 11.63 6.05 -35.48
CA TYR A 603 13.04 5.83 -35.72
C TYR A 603 13.90 6.92 -35.07
N GLN A 604 13.61 8.20 -35.37
CA GLN A 604 14.37 9.32 -34.82
C GLN A 604 14.31 9.34 -33.29
N THR A 605 13.10 9.15 -32.73
CA THR A 605 12.90 9.07 -31.26
C THR A 605 13.75 7.96 -30.62
N LYS A 606 13.98 6.84 -31.32
CA LYS A 606 14.76 5.71 -30.82
C LYS A 606 16.27 5.91 -30.94
N VAL A 607 16.74 6.56 -32.00
CA VAL A 607 18.14 6.93 -32.16
C VAL A 607 18.56 7.95 -31.08
N ASP A 608 17.76 9.00 -30.90
CA ASP A 608 18.05 10.07 -29.93
C ASP A 608 17.98 9.60 -28.46
N LYS A 609 17.29 8.47 -28.22
CA LYS A 609 17.09 7.90 -26.88
C LYS A 609 18.40 7.48 -26.20
N TYR A 610 19.55 7.35 -26.86
CA TYR A 610 20.80 7.02 -26.16
C TYR A 610 21.99 7.86 -26.58
N GLN A 611 21.76 8.97 -27.28
CA GLN A 611 22.85 9.81 -27.78
C GLN A 611 23.75 10.31 -26.64
N ASP A 612 23.14 10.75 -25.54
CA ASP A 612 23.82 11.15 -24.30
C ASP A 612 24.67 10.02 -23.69
N VAL A 613 24.19 8.79 -23.79
CA VAL A 613 24.91 7.60 -23.31
C VAL A 613 26.10 7.26 -24.21
N PHE A 614 25.96 7.35 -25.53
CA PHE A 614 27.06 7.15 -26.48
C PHE A 614 28.16 8.22 -26.30
N GLU A 615 27.79 9.48 -26.14
CA GLU A 615 28.73 10.57 -25.86
C GLU A 615 29.52 10.35 -24.56
N ALA A 616 28.88 9.77 -23.56
CA ALA A 616 29.52 9.45 -22.29
C ALA A 616 30.42 8.21 -22.39
N LEU A 617 29.96 7.16 -23.11
CA LEU A 617 30.74 5.95 -23.37
C LEU A 617 31.98 6.24 -24.20
N ALA A 618 31.90 7.16 -25.17
CA ALA A 618 33.03 7.58 -26.00
C ALA A 618 34.17 8.23 -25.18
N LYS A 619 33.83 8.77 -23.99
CA LYS A 619 34.78 9.37 -23.05
C LYS A 619 35.25 8.40 -21.97
N SER A 620 34.79 7.15 -21.98
CA SER A 620 35.10 6.15 -20.96
C SER A 620 36.51 5.58 -21.14
N GLU A 621 37.39 5.81 -20.17
CA GLU A 621 38.73 5.21 -20.13
C GLU A 621 38.66 3.68 -20.21
N ALA A 622 37.71 3.05 -19.50
CA ALA A 622 37.56 1.59 -19.50
C ALA A 622 37.25 1.01 -20.89
N ILE A 623 36.53 1.75 -21.73
CA ILE A 623 36.22 1.34 -23.12
C ILE A 623 37.44 1.50 -24.01
N ASN A 624 38.15 2.62 -23.86
CA ASN A 624 39.38 2.89 -24.59
C ASN A 624 40.48 1.89 -24.24
N GLU A 625 40.67 1.57 -22.96
CA GLU A 625 41.63 0.59 -22.46
C GLU A 625 41.31 -0.83 -22.92
N ALA A 626 40.01 -1.18 -23.02
CA ALA A 626 39.57 -2.45 -23.57
C ALA A 626 39.67 -2.52 -25.10
N GLY A 627 40.04 -1.41 -25.75
CA GLY A 627 40.10 -1.29 -27.20
C GLY A 627 38.74 -1.38 -27.88
N ILE A 628 37.63 -1.23 -27.15
CA ILE A 628 36.28 -1.40 -27.69
C ILE A 628 35.89 -0.14 -28.46
N SER A 629 35.54 -0.28 -29.73
CA SER A 629 34.97 0.80 -30.55
C SER A 629 33.47 0.95 -30.26
N LEU A 630 32.91 2.13 -30.49
CA LEU A 630 31.47 2.36 -30.38
C LEU A 630 30.84 2.44 -31.77
N SER A 631 29.63 1.90 -31.95
CA SER A 631 28.83 2.23 -33.13
C SER A 631 28.55 3.74 -33.16
N ALA A 632 28.42 4.31 -34.37
CA ALA A 632 28.23 5.75 -34.53
C ALA A 632 26.96 6.28 -33.81
N ALA A 633 25.93 5.44 -33.73
CA ALA A 633 24.69 5.72 -33.01
C ALA A 633 24.03 4.41 -32.53
N THR A 634 22.92 4.55 -31.81
CA THR A 634 21.98 3.45 -31.57
C THR A 634 21.39 2.97 -32.89
N MET A 635 21.35 1.65 -33.07
CA MET A 635 20.66 1.04 -34.20
C MET A 635 19.18 0.84 -33.86
N ALA A 636 18.30 1.50 -34.61
CA ALA A 636 16.86 1.44 -34.40
C ALA A 636 16.20 0.59 -35.49
N ILE A 637 15.61 -0.53 -35.09
CA ILE A 637 14.89 -1.45 -35.97
C ILE A 637 13.39 -1.25 -35.74
N VAL A 638 12.77 -0.44 -36.60
CA VAL A 638 11.36 -0.06 -36.51
C VAL A 638 10.59 -0.74 -37.63
N LEU A 639 9.62 -1.56 -37.22
CA LEU A 639 8.71 -2.27 -38.11
C LEU A 639 7.29 -1.74 -37.96
N ASP A 640 6.57 -1.66 -39.08
CA ASP A 640 5.12 -1.46 -39.06
C ASP A 640 4.38 -2.77 -38.71
N GLU A 641 3.05 -2.75 -38.74
CA GLU A 641 2.25 -3.95 -38.47
C GLU A 641 2.37 -5.05 -39.53
N ASN A 642 2.85 -4.71 -40.73
CA ASN A 642 3.06 -5.61 -41.85
C ASN A 642 4.50 -6.13 -41.92
N GLY A 643 5.36 -5.70 -40.99
CA GLY A 643 6.78 -6.06 -40.96
C GLY A 643 7.61 -5.33 -42.00
N GLN A 644 7.13 -4.20 -42.52
CA GLN A 644 7.92 -3.29 -43.35
C GLN A 644 8.82 -2.42 -42.47
N LEU A 645 10.05 -2.21 -42.94
CA LEU A 645 11.07 -1.38 -42.31
C LEU A 645 11.13 -0.04 -43.04
N CYS A 646 11.42 1.06 -42.34
CA CYS A 646 11.82 2.30 -42.99
C CYS A 646 13.25 2.19 -43.54
N ASP A 647 13.62 3.11 -44.45
CA ASP A 647 14.93 3.11 -45.11
C ASP A 647 16.09 3.20 -44.11
N GLU A 648 15.91 3.97 -43.02
CA GLU A 648 16.92 4.13 -41.99
C GLU A 648 17.10 2.85 -41.16
N SER A 649 16.01 2.14 -40.84
CA SER A 649 16.11 0.82 -40.19
C SER A 649 16.76 -0.22 -41.09
N MET A 650 16.54 -0.17 -42.41
CA MET A 650 17.26 -1.03 -43.36
C MET A 650 18.75 -0.71 -43.38
N ASN A 651 19.12 0.58 -43.33
CA ASN A 651 20.51 1.00 -43.22
C ASN A 651 21.16 0.51 -41.91
N ASP A 652 20.45 0.57 -40.79
CA ASP A 652 20.94 0.04 -39.51
C ASP A 652 21.13 -1.48 -39.52
N ILE A 653 20.22 -2.22 -40.17
CA ILE A 653 20.37 -3.67 -40.36
C ILE A 653 21.58 -3.96 -41.27
N GLN A 654 21.79 -3.17 -42.31
CA GLN A 654 22.95 -3.29 -43.19
C GLN A 654 24.26 -3.02 -42.43
N ASN A 655 24.28 -2.00 -41.56
CA ASN A 655 25.41 -1.70 -40.69
C ASN A 655 25.67 -2.82 -39.69
N LEU A 656 24.61 -3.37 -39.08
CA LEU A 656 24.72 -4.54 -38.20
C LEU A 656 25.27 -5.76 -38.95
N ALA A 657 24.82 -5.98 -40.19
CA ALA A 657 25.30 -7.04 -41.05
C ALA A 657 26.78 -6.87 -41.43
N ASN A 658 27.21 -5.64 -41.73
CA ASN A 658 28.61 -5.30 -41.97
C ASN A 658 29.46 -5.56 -40.72
N LEU A 659 28.99 -5.16 -39.53
CA LEU A 659 29.71 -5.37 -38.28
C LEU A 659 29.85 -6.84 -37.92
N ALA A 660 28.83 -7.67 -38.19
CA ALA A 660 28.80 -9.06 -37.79
C ALA A 660 29.30 -10.05 -38.87
N SER A 661 29.63 -9.60 -40.10
CA SER A 661 29.97 -10.49 -41.21
C SER A 661 31.16 -10.01 -42.04
N GLU A 662 32.13 -10.89 -42.27
CA GLU A 662 33.34 -10.60 -43.08
C GLU A 662 33.20 -10.93 -44.57
N ARG A 663 32.12 -11.59 -45.04
CA ARG A 663 32.07 -12.11 -46.43
C ARG A 663 30.91 -11.64 -47.31
N TYR A 664 29.68 -11.47 -46.80
CA TYR A 664 28.52 -11.12 -47.63
C TYR A 664 27.44 -10.34 -46.86
N PRO A 665 27.66 -9.05 -46.57
CA PRO A 665 26.76 -8.31 -45.70
C PRO A 665 25.40 -8.00 -46.34
N THR A 666 25.32 -7.83 -47.66
CA THR A 666 24.03 -7.60 -48.37
C THR A 666 23.09 -8.79 -48.22
N LYS A 667 23.59 -10.02 -48.42
CA LYS A 667 22.77 -11.25 -48.24
C LYS A 667 22.31 -11.43 -46.80
N ALA A 668 23.15 -11.04 -45.83
CA ALA A 668 22.80 -11.09 -44.42
C ALA A 668 21.70 -10.07 -44.07
N CYS A 669 21.77 -8.86 -44.65
CA CYS A 669 20.74 -7.83 -44.50
C CYS A 669 19.39 -8.30 -45.07
N GLU A 670 19.37 -8.80 -46.31
CA GLU A 670 18.17 -9.36 -46.95
C GLU A 670 17.54 -10.46 -46.09
N HIS A 671 18.36 -11.40 -45.60
CA HIS A 671 17.89 -12.47 -44.73
C HIS A 671 17.28 -11.98 -43.41
N LEU A 672 17.87 -10.96 -42.77
CA LEU A 672 17.31 -10.34 -41.56
C LEU A 672 15.97 -9.65 -41.85
N CYS A 673 15.90 -8.88 -42.92
CA CYS A 673 14.68 -8.18 -43.34
C CYS A 673 13.53 -9.17 -43.63
N ASP A 674 13.81 -10.26 -44.35
CA ASP A 674 12.82 -11.29 -44.65
C ASP A 674 12.36 -12.03 -43.39
N ALA A 675 13.29 -12.37 -42.49
CA ALA A 675 12.95 -13.01 -41.22
C ALA A 675 12.08 -12.10 -40.33
N PHE A 676 12.36 -10.80 -40.28
CA PHE A 676 11.54 -9.88 -39.48
C PHE A 676 10.13 -9.72 -40.07
N ARG A 677 10.03 -9.63 -41.39
CA ARG A 677 8.74 -9.59 -42.09
C ARG A 677 7.94 -10.86 -41.81
N GLU A 678 8.57 -12.03 -41.90
CA GLU A 678 7.92 -13.32 -41.56
C GLU A 678 7.48 -13.36 -40.10
N ILE A 679 8.31 -12.93 -39.15
CA ILE A 679 7.98 -12.92 -37.72
C ILE A 679 6.76 -12.04 -37.44
N VAL A 680 6.70 -10.85 -38.05
CA VAL A 680 5.62 -9.88 -37.80
C VAL A 680 4.31 -10.33 -38.45
N THR A 681 4.36 -10.90 -39.66
CA THR A 681 3.18 -11.33 -40.41
C THR A 681 2.62 -12.70 -39.99
N SER A 682 3.45 -13.59 -39.44
CA SER A 682 3.04 -14.94 -38.98
C SER A 682 2.49 -14.99 -37.55
N SER A 683 2.52 -13.87 -36.81
CA SER A 683 2.18 -13.77 -35.39
C SER A 683 0.81 -13.18 -35.13
#